data_AF-A0A923HK06-F1
#
_entry.id   AF-A0A923HK06-F1
#
_cell.length_a   1.000
_cell.length_b   1.000
_cell.length_c   1.000
_cell.angle_alpha   90.00
_cell.angle_beta   90.00
_cell.angle_gamma   90.00
#
_symmetry.space_group_name_H-M   'P 1'
#
loop_
_entity.id
_entity.type
_entity.pdbx_description
1 polymer ?
#
loop_
_entity_poly.entity_id
_entity_poly.type
_entity_poly.pdbx_seq_one_letter_code
_entity_poly.pdbx_strand_id
1 'polypeptide(L)'
;MSAEYKAEGNIAVITLTNPPVNGLGFATRHAIVEGMKLALNDDAITAIVITGAGKAFSGGADIKEFNSPKAFAEPSLHTVINVLESSEKPVIAAIHSVCMGGGLELALGCHYRLASPGAQIALPEVKLGILPGAGGTQRLPRVVGLELALNMIVSGTPIASEKLAKTALFNEVVEGDLMQAAFAFANKVAAVRPLPKVRDIKVDYPNYEAFLQFSRNTVRAMSGPFPAPLKCVEAVAAAVTKRFDDGMKLERDLFLELVQSTESKALRHAFFGERAASKLPDVPDDTPVRPIKSVAVIGAGTMGGGIAMNFANAGIPVQILEMKQEALDKGLATIRKNYENTLKKGKLTQEKFEQRVGLITGTLSYEEIAQADLVIEAVFEDMGVKEQVFKKLDEVMKQGAILASNTSTLDLDKIADFTKRPQDVIGTHFFSPANVMKLLEIVRGKKTANDVLATILGISKKIKKTGVVSGVCDGFIGNRMIEQYSRQAGFLLEEGCTPEQVDKAVEKLGFAMGPFRMGDLAGNDIGWYIRKRRYVEKPQITYSKTADLLCEMGRFGQKTGAGWYDYKPGDRKAYPSSVVNDMIVKHSADLGITRRKISDQEIVERLIYSLVNEAAYILEEGIATRASDIDMVYLTGYGFPLHTGGPMFYADTVGLPNVVMAMAKYAKGRHGDAWKPAPLLARLAEEGKTFN
;
A
#
# COMPACT_ATOMS: atom_id res chain seq x y z
N MET A 1 -3.57 14.88 28.99
CA MET A 1 -2.25 14.24 29.17
C MET A 1 -2.20 13.01 28.28
N SER A 2 -1.04 12.64 27.74
CA SER A 2 -0.89 11.49 26.81
C SER A 2 -0.47 10.19 27.49
N ALA A 3 -0.24 10.23 28.80
CA ALA A 3 -0.32 9.10 29.71
C ALA A 3 -0.87 9.59 31.06
N GLU A 4 -1.64 8.75 31.75
CA GLU A 4 -2.29 9.05 33.02
C GLU A 4 -1.67 8.21 34.14
N TYR A 5 -1.39 8.84 35.27
CA TYR A 5 -0.94 8.18 36.49
C TYR A 5 -2.11 8.05 37.48
N LYS A 6 -2.31 6.86 38.04
CA LYS A 6 -3.28 6.62 39.11
C LYS A 6 -2.72 5.61 40.12
N ALA A 7 -2.80 5.92 41.41
CA ALA A 7 -2.54 4.95 42.47
C ALA A 7 -3.83 4.16 42.77
N GLU A 8 -3.75 2.83 42.74
CA GLU A 8 -4.80 1.88 43.10
C GLU A 8 -4.30 1.05 44.29
N GLY A 9 -4.55 1.56 45.50
CA GLY A 9 -3.94 1.01 46.71
C GLY A 9 -2.41 1.16 46.69
N ASN A 10 -1.70 0.05 46.75
CA ASN A 10 -0.23 -0.02 46.72
C ASN A 10 0.36 -0.18 45.31
N ILE A 11 -0.46 -0.10 44.25
CA ILE A 11 -0.02 -0.28 42.87
C ILE A 11 -0.23 1.02 42.10
N ALA A 12 0.82 1.52 41.44
CA ALA A 12 0.70 2.63 40.50
C ALA A 12 0.34 2.11 39.11
N VAL A 13 -0.62 2.77 38.45
CA VAL A 13 -1.03 2.47 37.07
C VAL A 13 -0.67 3.65 36.18
N ILE A 14 0.13 3.38 35.15
CA ILE A 14 0.47 4.33 34.10
C ILE A 14 -0.26 3.88 32.82
N THR A 15 -1.31 4.61 32.44
CA THR A 15 -2.15 4.29 31.28
C THR A 15 -1.79 5.21 30.12
N LEU A 16 -1.31 4.67 29.00
CA LEU A 16 -1.03 5.43 27.78
C LEU A 16 -2.35 5.90 27.15
N THR A 17 -2.49 7.20 26.87
CA THR A 17 -3.73 7.84 26.41
C THR A 17 -3.46 8.77 25.22
N ASN A 18 -2.88 8.23 24.15
CA ASN A 18 -2.60 8.97 22.91
C ASN A 18 -3.29 8.32 21.69
N PRO A 19 -4.60 8.56 21.48
CA PRO A 19 -5.35 7.98 20.36
C PRO A 19 -4.72 8.27 18.98
N PRO A 20 -4.89 7.36 18.00
CA PRO A 20 -5.75 6.17 18.04
C PRO A 20 -5.06 4.91 18.58
N VAL A 21 -3.73 4.90 18.68
CA VAL A 21 -2.94 3.68 18.96
C VAL A 21 -1.90 3.86 20.07
N ASN A 22 -2.03 4.89 20.91
CA ASN A 22 -1.11 5.20 21.99
C ASN A 22 0.34 5.33 21.50
N GLY A 23 0.53 6.19 20.50
CA GLY A 23 1.84 6.47 19.92
C GLY A 23 2.81 7.04 20.95
N LEU A 24 4.06 6.54 20.93
CA LEU A 24 5.15 6.92 21.83
C LEU A 24 5.82 8.22 21.39
N GLY A 25 5.00 9.26 21.16
CA GLY A 25 5.46 10.63 20.90
C GLY A 25 6.09 11.24 22.14
N PHE A 26 6.73 12.40 21.98
CA PHE A 26 7.50 13.06 23.03
C PHE A 26 6.71 13.24 24.33
N ALA A 27 5.47 13.73 24.21
CA ALA A 27 4.59 13.94 25.37
C ALA A 27 4.29 12.62 26.11
N THR A 28 4.04 11.53 25.38
CA THR A 28 3.80 10.19 25.97
C THR A 28 5.05 9.69 26.68
N ARG A 29 6.22 9.79 26.05
CA ARG A 29 7.50 9.36 26.65
C ARG A 29 7.80 10.14 27.93
N HIS A 30 7.62 11.46 27.90
CA HIS A 30 7.78 12.32 29.07
C HIS A 30 6.80 11.94 30.18
N ALA A 31 5.51 11.76 29.86
CA ALA A 31 4.49 11.40 30.84
C ALA A 31 4.75 10.03 31.50
N ILE A 32 5.29 9.05 30.78
CA ILE A 32 5.71 7.76 31.37
C ILE A 32 6.82 7.99 32.40
N VAL A 33 7.85 8.77 32.06
CA VAL A 33 8.97 9.04 32.97
C VAL A 33 8.50 9.77 34.22
N GLU A 34 7.61 10.77 34.08
CA GLU A 34 7.04 11.46 35.24
C GLU A 34 6.19 10.52 36.11
N GLY A 35 5.36 9.66 35.51
CA GLY A 35 4.59 8.65 36.24
C GLY A 35 5.50 7.66 36.99
N MET A 36 6.62 7.26 36.39
CA MET A 36 7.62 6.42 37.04
C MET A 36 8.28 7.13 38.21
N LYS A 37 8.65 8.41 38.07
CA LYS A 37 9.22 9.20 39.17
C LYS A 37 8.25 9.30 40.35
N LEU A 38 6.97 9.58 40.08
CA LEU A 38 5.93 9.62 41.11
C LEU A 38 5.81 8.28 41.83
N ALA A 39 5.71 7.17 41.08
CA ALA A 39 5.60 5.83 41.66
C ALA A 39 6.83 5.45 42.49
N LEU A 40 8.03 5.81 42.05
CA LEU A 40 9.28 5.46 42.74
C LEU A 40 9.46 6.25 44.03
N ASN A 41 9.05 7.52 44.07
CA ASN A 41 9.17 8.39 45.23
C ASN A 41 8.06 8.18 46.29
N ASP A 42 7.02 7.40 45.98
CA ASP A 42 5.93 7.11 46.91
C ASP A 42 6.14 5.74 47.58
N ASP A 43 6.54 5.72 48.85
CA ASP A 43 6.78 4.50 49.62
C ASP A 43 5.55 3.60 49.78
N ALA A 44 4.33 4.13 49.61
CA ALA A 44 3.10 3.32 49.63
C ALA A 44 2.97 2.44 48.36
N ILE A 45 3.64 2.82 47.27
CA ILE A 45 3.64 2.06 46.02
C ILE A 45 4.70 0.97 46.09
N THR A 46 4.27 -0.28 45.90
CA THR A 46 5.14 -1.46 45.92
C THR A 46 5.37 -2.07 44.54
N ALA A 47 4.53 -1.76 43.55
CA ALA A 47 4.64 -2.21 42.16
C ALA A 47 3.96 -1.24 41.18
N ILE A 48 4.31 -1.34 39.90
CA ILE A 48 3.86 -0.46 38.83
C ILE A 48 3.28 -1.29 37.68
N VAL A 49 2.09 -0.93 37.20
CA VAL A 49 1.47 -1.48 36.00
C VAL A 49 1.48 -0.42 34.90
N ILE A 50 1.96 -0.78 33.72
CA ILE A 50 1.87 0.04 32.50
C ILE A 50 0.87 -0.62 31.56
N THR A 51 -0.10 0.15 31.06
CA THR A 51 -1.13 -0.33 30.12
C THR A 51 -1.49 0.77 29.11
N GLY A 52 -2.35 0.47 28.14
CA GLY A 52 -2.89 1.45 27.20
C GLY A 52 -4.40 1.64 27.35
N ALA A 53 -4.90 2.82 26.99
CA ALA A 53 -6.33 3.07 26.86
C ALA A 53 -6.84 2.71 25.46
N GLY A 54 -8.14 2.43 25.35
CA GLY A 54 -8.81 2.26 24.07
C GLY A 54 -8.41 0.99 23.32
N LYS A 55 -7.86 1.13 22.11
CA LYS A 55 -7.70 0.02 21.15
C LYS A 55 -6.26 -0.51 21.02
N ALA A 56 -5.34 -0.08 21.88
CA ALA A 56 -3.95 -0.51 21.84
C ALA A 56 -3.30 -0.42 23.21
N PHE A 57 -2.36 -1.33 23.51
CA PHE A 57 -1.32 -1.03 24.48
C PHE A 57 -0.46 0.12 23.92
N SER A 58 0.21 -0.13 22.79
CA SER A 58 0.87 0.90 21.97
C SER A 58 1.18 0.36 20.58
N GLY A 59 0.95 1.18 19.56
CA GLY A 59 1.34 0.94 18.18
C GLY A 59 2.80 1.28 17.86
N GLY A 60 3.58 1.74 18.85
CA GLY A 60 4.99 2.10 18.69
C GLY A 60 5.23 3.60 18.59
N ALA A 61 6.31 3.98 17.91
CA ALA A 61 6.70 5.38 17.74
C ALA A 61 5.57 6.21 17.10
N ASP A 62 5.43 7.47 17.52
CA ASP A 62 4.44 8.36 16.93
C ASP A 62 4.88 8.77 15.52
N ILE A 63 4.15 8.24 14.53
CA ILE A 63 4.41 8.45 13.11
C ILE A 63 4.38 9.94 12.72
N LYS A 64 3.67 10.80 13.46
CA LYS A 64 3.62 12.25 13.22
C LYS A 64 4.94 12.95 13.56
N GLU A 65 5.74 12.35 14.45
CA GLU A 65 7.01 12.95 14.90
C GLU A 65 8.22 12.51 14.07
N PHE A 66 8.11 11.48 13.22
CA PHE A 66 9.25 10.82 12.55
C PHE A 66 10.22 11.76 11.82
N ASN A 67 9.71 12.84 11.21
CA ASN A 67 10.50 13.82 10.46
C ASN A 67 10.68 15.14 11.23
N SER A 68 10.49 15.13 12.54
CA SER A 68 10.60 16.32 13.40
C SER A 68 11.69 16.15 14.46
N PRO A 69 12.24 17.25 15.01
CA PRO A 69 13.17 17.18 16.14
C PRO A 69 12.62 16.42 17.35
N LYS A 70 11.28 16.36 17.52
CA LYS A 70 10.62 15.67 18.64
C LYS A 70 10.85 14.16 18.65
N ALA A 71 11.06 13.53 17.50
CA ALA A 71 11.38 12.09 17.44
C ALA A 71 12.70 11.76 18.14
N PHE A 72 13.62 12.73 18.23
CA PHE A 72 14.95 12.55 18.83
C PHE A 72 15.09 13.26 20.19
N ALA A 73 14.05 13.95 20.66
CA ALA A 73 14.07 14.68 21.92
C ALA A 73 13.98 13.75 23.15
N GLU A 74 14.67 14.13 24.23
CA GLU A 74 14.72 13.41 25.50
C GLU A 74 13.53 13.74 26.43
N PRO A 75 12.88 12.76 27.06
CA PRO A 75 13.29 11.36 27.12
C PRO A 75 13.02 10.60 25.81
N SER A 76 14.06 9.99 25.24
CA SER A 76 13.94 9.08 24.10
C SER A 76 13.38 7.74 24.57
N LEU A 77 12.95 6.87 23.63
CA LEU A 77 12.44 5.54 24.02
C LEU A 77 13.51 4.71 24.75
N HIS A 78 14.78 4.90 24.42
CA HIS A 78 15.91 4.28 25.15
C HIS A 78 15.92 4.72 26.61
N THR A 79 15.80 6.03 26.87
CA THR A 79 15.75 6.58 28.21
C THR A 79 14.54 6.06 28.98
N VAL A 80 13.37 6.03 28.36
CA VAL A 80 12.16 5.47 28.99
C VAL A 80 12.39 4.01 29.38
N ILE A 81 12.88 3.17 28.45
CA ILE A 81 13.15 1.75 28.70
C ILE A 81 14.17 1.56 29.82
N ASN A 82 15.23 2.36 29.85
CA ASN A 82 16.24 2.31 30.90
C ASN A 82 15.67 2.67 32.28
N VAL A 83 14.74 3.64 32.35
CA VAL A 83 14.01 3.98 33.58
C VAL A 83 13.16 2.79 34.06
N LEU A 84 12.47 2.09 33.15
CA LEU A 84 11.68 0.91 33.51
C LEU A 84 12.56 -0.25 33.99
N GLU A 85 13.62 -0.54 33.24
CA GLU A 85 14.54 -1.66 33.48
C GLU A 85 15.42 -1.46 34.72
N SER A 86 15.62 -0.20 35.15
CA SER A 86 16.38 0.16 36.35
C SER A 86 15.50 0.42 37.57
N SER A 87 14.17 0.33 37.43
CA SER A 87 13.25 0.55 38.54
C SER A 87 13.50 -0.46 39.68
N GLU A 88 13.58 0.04 40.91
CA GLU A 88 13.71 -0.80 42.10
C GLU A 88 12.38 -1.46 42.50
N LYS A 89 11.26 -0.99 41.94
CA LYS A 89 9.92 -1.56 42.08
C LYS A 89 9.58 -2.40 40.84
N PRO A 90 8.88 -3.55 40.98
CA PRO A 90 8.42 -4.34 39.84
C PRO A 90 7.60 -3.50 38.87
N VAL A 91 7.84 -3.69 37.57
CA VAL A 91 7.10 -3.02 36.49
C VAL A 91 6.46 -4.10 35.63
N ILE A 92 5.14 -4.07 35.49
CA ILE A 92 4.34 -5.04 34.78
C ILE A 92 3.70 -4.37 33.57
N ALA A 93 3.98 -4.86 32.36
CA ALA A 93 3.24 -4.46 31.16
C ALA A 93 1.96 -5.29 31.05
N ALA A 94 0.79 -4.65 31.07
CA ALA A 94 -0.51 -5.26 30.81
C ALA A 94 -0.90 -5.00 29.35
N ILE A 95 -0.73 -6.00 28.48
CA ILE A 95 -0.81 -5.86 27.03
C ILE A 95 -2.16 -6.35 26.49
N HIS A 96 -2.86 -5.49 25.75
CA HIS A 96 -4.06 -5.85 25.02
C HIS A 96 -4.05 -5.28 23.59
N SER A 97 -4.86 -5.87 22.73
CA SER A 97 -5.18 -5.41 21.36
C SER A 97 -3.97 -5.26 20.41
N VAL A 98 -3.11 -4.27 20.61
CA VAL A 98 -1.95 -3.96 19.74
C VAL A 98 -0.74 -3.61 20.61
N CYS A 99 0.36 -4.34 20.41
CA CYS A 99 1.67 -4.05 21.01
C CYS A 99 2.75 -4.24 19.94
N MET A 100 3.10 -3.15 19.27
CA MET A 100 3.96 -3.19 18.08
C MET A 100 5.12 -2.20 18.14
N GLY A 101 6.22 -2.58 17.49
CA GLY A 101 7.42 -1.77 17.37
C GLY A 101 7.92 -1.28 18.72
N GLY A 102 8.11 0.04 18.84
CA GLY A 102 8.45 0.69 20.12
C GLY A 102 7.54 0.34 21.30
N GLY A 103 6.28 -0.04 21.07
CA GLY A 103 5.38 -0.51 22.13
C GLY A 103 5.81 -1.86 22.68
N LEU A 104 6.25 -2.78 21.82
CA LEU A 104 6.82 -4.04 22.25
C LEU A 104 8.20 -3.83 22.89
N GLU A 105 9.02 -2.91 22.37
CA GLU A 105 10.30 -2.55 22.98
C GLU A 105 10.12 -1.96 24.39
N LEU A 106 9.10 -1.11 24.60
CA LEU A 106 8.70 -0.62 25.90
C LEU A 106 8.35 -1.76 26.86
N ALA A 107 7.50 -2.70 26.42
CA ALA A 107 7.09 -3.85 27.23
C ALA A 107 8.25 -4.81 27.54
N LEU A 108 9.22 -4.94 26.63
CA LEU A 108 10.44 -5.72 26.85
C LEU A 108 11.37 -5.06 27.88
N GLY A 109 11.24 -3.74 28.09
CA GLY A 109 11.91 -3.00 29.17
C GLY A 109 11.30 -3.21 30.55
N CYS A 110 10.04 -3.66 30.64
CA CYS A 110 9.40 -4.00 31.91
C CYS A 110 9.98 -5.29 32.50
N HIS A 111 9.84 -5.47 33.82
CA HIS A 111 10.25 -6.70 34.51
C HIS A 111 9.34 -7.88 34.13
N TYR A 112 8.04 -7.64 34.04
CA TYR A 112 7.03 -8.65 33.74
C TYR A 112 6.06 -8.20 32.64
N ARG A 113 5.45 -9.14 31.94
CA ARG A 113 4.48 -8.90 30.86
C ARG A 113 3.31 -9.88 30.96
N LEU A 114 2.09 -9.36 31.04
CA LEU A 114 0.85 -10.12 30.87
C LEU A 114 0.17 -9.70 29.57
N ALA A 115 -0.52 -10.61 28.90
CA ALA A 115 -1.23 -10.29 27.66
C ALA A 115 -2.63 -10.89 27.59
N SER A 116 -3.60 -10.16 27.02
CA SER A 116 -4.88 -10.74 26.61
C SER A 116 -4.73 -11.55 25.31
N PRO A 117 -5.50 -12.64 25.11
CA PRO A 117 -5.62 -13.34 23.84
C PRO A 117 -5.97 -12.40 22.67
N GLY A 118 -5.47 -12.70 21.48
CA GLY A 118 -5.74 -11.94 20.26
C GLY A 118 -4.97 -10.62 20.13
N ALA A 119 -4.21 -10.20 21.15
CA ALA A 119 -3.34 -9.03 21.06
C ALA A 119 -2.30 -9.24 19.95
N GLN A 120 -2.16 -8.27 19.06
CA GLN A 120 -1.27 -8.34 17.89
C GLN A 120 0.13 -7.85 18.27
N ILE A 121 1.09 -8.76 18.23
CA ILE A 121 2.48 -8.56 18.67
C ILE A 121 3.39 -8.51 17.44
N ALA A 122 4.16 -7.43 17.27
CA ALA A 122 5.04 -7.29 16.10
C ALA A 122 6.21 -6.34 16.34
N LEU A 123 7.27 -6.51 15.53
CA LEU A 123 8.31 -5.51 15.29
C LEU A 123 8.30 -5.15 13.79
N PRO A 124 7.36 -4.28 13.34
CA PRO A 124 7.09 -4.05 11.92
C PRO A 124 8.00 -3.02 11.24
N GLU A 125 9.06 -2.55 11.90
CA GLU A 125 9.98 -1.51 11.44
C GLU A 125 10.54 -1.77 10.04
N VAL A 126 10.79 -3.03 9.70
CA VAL A 126 11.26 -3.44 8.36
C VAL A 126 10.32 -3.00 7.23
N LYS A 127 9.02 -2.84 7.51
CA LYS A 127 8.02 -2.34 6.54
C LYS A 127 8.18 -0.85 6.23
N LEU A 128 8.91 -0.11 7.07
CA LEU A 128 9.27 1.30 6.87
C LEU A 128 10.75 1.44 6.45
N GLY A 129 11.41 0.34 6.10
CA GLY A 129 12.81 0.33 5.70
C GLY A 129 13.77 0.62 6.84
N ILE A 130 13.34 0.39 8.09
CA ILE A 130 14.16 0.53 9.30
C ILE A 130 14.17 -0.79 10.07
N LEU A 131 14.76 -0.80 11.26
CA LEU A 131 14.76 -1.95 12.17
C LEU A 131 14.31 -1.51 13.57
N PRO A 132 13.97 -2.44 14.48
CA PRO A 132 13.67 -2.11 15.88
C PRO A 132 14.88 -1.45 16.51
N GLY A 133 14.74 -0.22 16.97
CA GLY A 133 15.86 0.67 17.27
C GLY A 133 15.91 1.14 18.71
N ALA A 134 15.20 0.49 19.63
CA ALA A 134 15.20 0.75 21.08
C ALA A 134 15.41 -0.55 21.89
N GLY A 135 16.16 -1.49 21.32
CA GLY A 135 16.59 -2.75 21.91
C GLY A 135 15.72 -3.94 21.55
N GLY A 136 14.78 -3.80 20.61
CA GLY A 136 13.95 -4.91 20.13
C GLY A 136 14.76 -6.04 19.53
N THR A 137 15.84 -5.76 18.78
CA THR A 137 16.67 -6.82 18.18
C THR A 137 17.53 -7.53 19.21
N GLN A 138 17.72 -6.92 20.39
CA GLN A 138 18.48 -7.51 21.48
C GLN A 138 17.58 -8.24 22.48
N ARG A 139 16.46 -7.65 22.87
CA ARG A 139 15.57 -8.21 23.89
C ARG A 139 14.66 -9.32 23.34
N LEU A 140 14.14 -9.21 22.12
CA LEU A 140 13.21 -10.20 21.60
C LEU A 140 13.84 -11.61 21.46
N PRO A 141 15.05 -11.80 20.89
CA PRO A 141 15.68 -13.13 20.81
C PRO A 141 15.88 -13.82 22.15
N ARG A 142 16.00 -13.04 23.23
CA ARG A 142 16.19 -13.56 24.60
C ARG A 142 14.91 -14.14 25.20
N VAL A 143 13.74 -13.77 24.69
CA VAL A 143 12.45 -14.22 25.24
C VAL A 143 11.66 -15.13 24.31
N VAL A 144 11.90 -15.09 23.00
CA VAL A 144 11.25 -15.98 22.02
C VAL A 144 12.20 -16.94 21.32
N GLY A 145 13.51 -16.85 21.57
CA GLY A 145 14.54 -17.60 20.86
C GLY A 145 14.98 -16.92 19.56
N LEU A 146 16.16 -17.30 19.07
CA LEU A 146 16.83 -16.66 17.93
C LEU A 146 16.01 -16.72 16.64
N GLU A 147 15.53 -17.91 16.25
CA GLU A 147 14.85 -18.11 14.97
C GLU A 147 13.52 -17.34 14.89
N LEU A 148 12.70 -17.46 15.94
CA LEU A 148 11.39 -16.82 15.98
C LEU A 148 11.55 -15.29 16.01
N ALA A 149 12.50 -14.76 16.78
CA ALA A 149 12.77 -13.32 16.80
C ALA A 149 13.25 -12.82 15.43
N LEU A 150 14.18 -13.54 14.78
CA LEU A 150 14.67 -13.19 13.45
C LEU A 150 13.51 -13.17 12.44
N ASN A 151 12.65 -14.17 12.45
CA ASN A 151 11.47 -14.22 11.57
C ASN A 151 10.48 -13.06 11.86
N MET A 152 10.21 -12.77 13.14
CA MET A 152 9.33 -11.66 13.53
C MET A 152 9.87 -10.30 13.05
N ILE A 153 11.18 -10.06 13.20
CA ILE A 153 11.81 -8.78 12.87
C ILE A 153 12.01 -8.62 11.36
N VAL A 154 12.50 -9.65 10.68
CA VAL A 154 12.77 -9.59 9.22
C VAL A 154 11.46 -9.57 8.43
N SER A 155 10.43 -10.29 8.90
CA SER A 155 9.12 -10.27 8.23
C SER A 155 8.26 -9.07 8.63
N GLY A 156 8.43 -8.53 9.85
CA GLY A 156 7.56 -7.51 10.43
C GLY A 156 6.09 -7.93 10.59
N THR A 157 5.81 -9.24 10.56
CA THR A 157 4.44 -9.77 10.54
C THR A 157 3.89 -9.88 11.96
N PRO A 158 2.66 -9.40 12.21
CA PRO A 158 2.01 -9.58 13.51
C PRO A 158 1.72 -11.04 13.84
N ILE A 159 1.93 -11.39 15.11
CA ILE A 159 1.57 -12.69 15.69
C ILE A 159 0.61 -12.44 16.85
N ALA A 160 -0.47 -13.21 16.92
CA ALA A 160 -1.41 -13.15 18.04
C ALA A 160 -0.76 -13.68 19.32
N SER A 161 -1.01 -13.02 20.46
CA SER A 161 -0.36 -13.28 21.75
C SER A 161 -0.40 -14.74 22.19
N GLU A 162 -1.51 -15.45 21.97
CA GLU A 162 -1.68 -16.85 22.36
C GLU A 162 -0.71 -17.80 21.63
N LYS A 163 -0.23 -17.44 20.43
CA LYS A 163 0.77 -18.22 19.70
C LYS A 163 2.18 -18.08 20.30
N LEU A 164 2.40 -17.07 21.13
CA LEU A 164 3.66 -16.81 21.82
C LEU A 164 3.62 -17.26 23.29
N ALA A 165 2.50 -17.82 23.77
CA ALA A 165 2.29 -18.23 25.16
C ALA A 165 3.30 -19.28 25.66
N LYS A 166 3.89 -20.06 24.76
CA LYS A 166 4.91 -21.08 25.08
C LYS A 166 6.34 -20.53 25.13
N THR A 167 6.51 -19.23 24.91
CA THR A 167 7.80 -18.53 24.99
C THR A 167 7.92 -17.79 26.32
N ALA A 168 9.11 -17.26 26.63
CA ALA A 168 9.31 -16.42 27.82
C ALA A 168 8.87 -14.95 27.62
N LEU A 169 8.24 -14.62 26.48
CA LEU A 169 7.79 -13.25 26.21
C LEU A 169 6.73 -12.78 27.21
N PHE A 170 5.76 -13.64 27.52
CA PHE A 170 4.70 -13.35 28.48
C PHE A 170 4.87 -14.22 29.71
N ASN A 171 4.75 -13.62 30.89
CA ASN A 171 4.63 -14.35 32.14
C ASN A 171 3.27 -15.07 32.22
N GLU A 172 2.22 -14.45 31.66
CA GLU A 172 0.90 -15.06 31.54
C GLU A 172 0.16 -14.49 30.32
N VAL A 173 -0.60 -15.36 29.63
CA VAL A 173 -1.65 -14.93 28.71
C VAL A 173 -2.98 -15.14 29.44
N VAL A 174 -3.64 -14.02 29.76
CA VAL A 174 -4.76 -13.97 30.70
C VAL A 174 -6.08 -14.04 29.96
N GLU A 175 -6.90 -15.04 30.25
CA GLU A 175 -8.31 -15.04 29.87
C GLU A 175 -9.12 -14.17 30.85
N GLY A 176 -10.00 -13.32 30.33
CA GLY A 176 -10.84 -12.44 31.16
C GLY A 176 -10.25 -11.05 31.42
N ASP A 177 -10.42 -10.53 32.64
CA ASP A 177 -10.02 -9.17 33.01
C ASP A 177 -8.50 -9.06 33.21
N LEU A 178 -7.84 -8.46 32.21
CA LEU A 178 -6.40 -8.25 32.20
C LEU A 178 -5.90 -7.38 33.36
N MET A 179 -6.65 -6.33 33.75
CA MET A 179 -6.21 -5.41 34.78
C MET A 179 -6.33 -6.02 36.17
N GLN A 180 -7.40 -6.78 36.42
CA GLN A 180 -7.52 -7.56 37.64
C GLN A 180 -6.36 -8.56 37.79
N ALA A 181 -6.02 -9.28 36.71
CA ALA A 181 -4.88 -10.19 36.71
C ALA A 181 -3.54 -9.44 36.89
N ALA A 182 -3.37 -8.28 36.27
CA ALA A 182 -2.17 -7.44 36.44
C ALA A 182 -2.00 -6.99 37.90
N PHE A 183 -3.08 -6.63 38.60
CA PHE A 183 -3.02 -6.27 40.01
C PHE A 183 -2.69 -7.46 40.92
N ALA A 184 -3.31 -8.63 40.66
CA ALA A 184 -2.98 -9.85 41.38
C ALA A 184 -1.51 -10.24 41.20
N PHE A 185 -1.02 -10.16 39.95
CA PHE A 185 0.36 -10.46 39.62
C PHE A 185 1.33 -9.45 40.24
N ALA A 186 1.03 -8.15 40.19
CA ALA A 186 1.84 -7.09 40.79
C ALA A 186 2.02 -7.29 42.30
N ASN A 187 0.93 -7.62 43.02
CA ASN A 187 1.01 -7.96 44.45
C ASN A 187 1.86 -9.21 44.70
N LYS A 188 1.72 -10.25 43.88
CA LYS A 188 2.50 -11.48 43.98
C LYS A 188 4.01 -11.23 43.84
N VAL A 189 4.43 -10.28 43.00
CA VAL A 189 5.85 -10.01 42.72
C VAL A 189 6.43 -8.81 43.47
N ALA A 190 5.63 -8.08 44.26
CA ALA A 190 6.03 -6.86 44.97
C ALA A 190 7.38 -6.99 45.70
N ALA A 191 7.56 -8.09 46.44
CA ALA A 191 8.75 -8.37 47.25
C ALA A 191 9.84 -9.18 46.53
N VAL A 192 9.63 -9.63 45.28
CA VAL A 192 10.58 -10.50 44.58
C VAL A 192 11.83 -9.72 44.18
N ARG A 193 13.01 -10.19 44.63
CA ARG A 193 14.31 -9.63 44.23
C ARG A 193 15.32 -10.78 44.02
N PRO A 194 16.30 -10.65 43.09
CA PRO A 194 16.44 -9.55 42.13
C PRO A 194 15.29 -9.53 41.10
N LEU A 195 14.97 -8.35 40.57
CA LEU A 195 13.94 -8.24 39.52
C LEU A 195 14.47 -8.82 38.20
N PRO A 196 13.67 -9.63 37.48
CA PRO A 196 14.10 -10.20 36.22
C PRO A 196 14.18 -9.12 35.15
N LYS A 197 15.30 -9.06 34.43
CA LYS A 197 15.49 -8.15 33.30
C LYS A 197 15.74 -8.97 32.04
N VAL A 198 15.06 -8.63 30.96
CA VAL A 198 15.23 -9.36 29.70
C VAL A 198 16.68 -9.31 29.23
N ARG A 199 17.40 -8.21 29.47
CA ARG A 199 18.82 -8.04 29.11
C ARG A 199 19.74 -9.13 29.67
N ASP A 200 19.40 -9.70 30.83
CA ASP A 200 20.24 -10.67 31.56
C ASP A 200 20.01 -12.11 31.08
N ILE A 201 18.95 -12.35 30.32
CA ILE A 201 18.65 -13.66 29.74
C ILE A 201 19.62 -13.92 28.58
N LYS A 202 20.27 -15.09 28.59
CA LYS A 202 21.11 -15.53 27.48
C LYS A 202 20.25 -16.13 26.37
N VAL A 203 20.63 -15.85 25.13
CA VAL A 203 20.08 -16.56 23.97
C VAL A 203 20.85 -17.86 23.82
N ASP A 204 20.25 -18.97 24.26
CA ASP A 204 20.84 -20.30 24.08
C ASP A 204 20.44 -20.85 22.71
N TYR A 205 21.42 -20.94 21.81
CA TYR A 205 21.21 -21.46 20.47
C TYR A 205 22.51 -22.12 19.97
N PRO A 206 22.65 -23.44 20.09
CA PRO A 206 23.81 -24.16 19.55
C PRO A 206 23.95 -23.94 18.05
N ASN A 207 25.18 -23.76 17.56
CA ASN A 207 25.49 -23.55 16.14
C ASN A 207 24.80 -22.34 15.49
N TYR A 208 24.62 -21.25 16.24
CA TYR A 208 24.00 -20.02 15.72
C TYR A 208 24.72 -19.49 14.47
N GLU A 209 26.03 -19.75 14.28
CA GLU A 209 26.79 -19.31 13.12
C GLU A 209 26.24 -19.88 11.81
N ALA A 210 25.92 -21.18 11.78
CA ALA A 210 25.39 -21.85 10.60
C ALA A 210 23.98 -21.34 10.27
N PHE A 211 23.13 -21.19 11.29
CA PHE A 211 21.79 -20.61 11.14
C PHE A 211 21.85 -19.18 10.59
N LEU A 212 22.67 -18.31 11.19
CA LEU A 212 22.81 -16.92 10.74
C LEU A 212 23.35 -16.83 9.32
N GLN A 213 24.31 -17.67 8.93
CA GLN A 213 24.82 -17.69 7.57
C GLN A 213 23.73 -18.12 6.57
N PHE A 214 22.93 -19.12 6.91
CA PHE A 214 21.76 -19.52 6.12
C PHE A 214 20.73 -18.39 6.02
N SER A 215 20.42 -17.72 7.14
CA SER A 215 19.50 -16.58 7.16
C SER A 215 20.00 -15.42 6.30
N ARG A 216 21.28 -15.05 6.37
CA ARG A 216 21.88 -14.00 5.53
C ARG A 216 21.71 -14.30 4.04
N ASN A 217 22.02 -15.52 3.62
CA ASN A 217 21.90 -15.93 2.22
C ASN A 217 20.44 -15.88 1.74
N THR A 218 19.52 -16.44 2.54
CA THR A 218 18.09 -16.49 2.23
C THR A 218 17.48 -15.09 2.18
N VAL A 219 17.73 -14.28 3.20
CA VAL A 219 17.20 -12.92 3.30
C VAL A 219 17.78 -12.03 2.19
N ARG A 220 19.08 -12.12 1.89
CA ARG A 220 19.69 -11.37 0.77
C ARG A 220 19.00 -11.68 -0.55
N ALA A 221 18.73 -12.95 -0.83
CA ALA A 221 18.03 -13.36 -2.06
C ALA A 221 16.58 -12.85 -2.13
N MET A 222 15.91 -12.67 -0.99
CA MET A 222 14.50 -12.23 -0.92
C MET A 222 14.31 -10.71 -0.76
N SER A 223 15.35 -9.99 -0.34
CA SER A 223 15.23 -8.57 0.03
C SER A 223 15.13 -7.64 -1.19
N GLY A 224 15.52 -8.10 -2.37
CA GLY A 224 15.56 -7.25 -3.57
C GLY A 224 16.38 -5.98 -3.31
N PRO A 225 15.84 -4.78 -3.62
CA PRO A 225 16.54 -3.52 -3.42
C PRO A 225 16.54 -3.01 -1.97
N PHE A 226 15.84 -3.68 -1.04
CA PHE A 226 15.65 -3.15 0.31
C PHE A 226 16.81 -3.54 1.24
N PRO A 227 17.56 -2.58 1.84
CA PRO A 227 18.69 -2.90 2.73
C PRO A 227 18.26 -3.33 4.15
N ALA A 228 17.08 -2.91 4.60
CA ALA A 228 16.61 -3.11 5.97
C ALA A 228 16.54 -4.58 6.42
N PRO A 229 16.00 -5.53 5.64
CA PRO A 229 15.88 -6.92 6.09
C PRO A 229 17.23 -7.56 6.41
N LEU A 230 18.28 -7.27 5.64
CA LEU A 230 19.61 -7.83 5.92
C LEU A 230 20.22 -7.18 7.17
N LYS A 231 20.03 -5.88 7.37
CA LYS A 231 20.47 -5.21 8.60
C LYS A 231 19.68 -5.67 9.84
N CYS A 232 18.41 -6.03 9.69
CA CYS A 232 17.66 -6.72 10.74
C CYS A 232 18.34 -8.03 11.15
N VAL A 233 18.82 -8.83 10.18
CA VAL A 233 19.59 -10.06 10.46
C VAL A 233 20.86 -9.73 11.25
N GLU A 234 21.63 -8.71 10.86
CA GLU A 234 22.86 -8.34 11.57
C GLU A 234 22.59 -7.80 12.98
N ALA A 235 21.54 -6.99 13.16
CA ALA A 235 21.16 -6.45 14.46
C ALA A 235 20.69 -7.56 15.43
N VAL A 236 19.98 -8.58 14.92
CA VAL A 236 19.60 -9.76 15.70
C VAL A 236 20.79 -10.69 15.96
N ALA A 237 21.70 -10.86 14.99
CA ALA A 237 22.92 -11.65 15.17
C ALA A 237 23.78 -11.12 16.33
N ALA A 238 23.76 -9.81 16.57
CA ALA A 238 24.44 -9.18 17.70
C ALA A 238 23.98 -9.73 19.07
N ALA A 239 22.73 -10.22 19.17
CA ALA A 239 22.18 -10.74 20.41
C ALA A 239 22.91 -12.00 20.92
N VAL A 240 23.52 -12.77 20.00
CA VAL A 240 24.30 -14.00 20.30
C VAL A 240 25.81 -13.80 20.14
N THR A 241 26.26 -12.85 19.31
CA THR A 241 27.68 -12.65 18.99
C THR A 241 28.36 -11.55 19.83
N LYS A 242 27.61 -10.75 20.58
CA LYS A 242 28.12 -9.61 21.35
C LYS A 242 27.54 -9.55 22.75
N ARG A 243 28.20 -8.77 23.62
CA ARG A 243 27.61 -8.36 24.90
C ARG A 243 26.39 -7.46 24.64
N PHE A 244 25.45 -7.43 25.57
CA PHE A 244 24.17 -6.72 25.40
C PHE A 244 24.36 -5.25 24.97
N ASP A 245 25.19 -4.48 25.69
CA ASP A 245 25.39 -3.06 25.39
C ASP A 245 26.11 -2.81 24.05
N ASP A 246 27.03 -3.71 23.67
CA ASP A 246 27.69 -3.66 22.36
C ASP A 246 26.69 -3.97 21.22
N GLY A 247 25.74 -4.88 21.46
CA GLY A 247 24.63 -5.17 20.56
C GLY A 247 23.66 -4.00 20.43
N MET A 248 23.27 -3.37 21.55
CA MET A 248 22.44 -2.17 21.56
C MET A 248 23.07 -1.04 20.73
N LYS A 249 24.40 -0.85 20.85
CA LYS A 249 25.12 0.13 20.02
C LYS A 249 25.04 -0.20 18.53
N LEU A 250 25.31 -1.46 18.15
CA LEU A 250 25.23 -1.87 16.74
C LEU A 250 23.80 -1.72 16.18
N GLU A 251 22.78 -2.09 16.95
CA GLU A 251 21.37 -1.87 16.59
C GLU A 251 21.12 -0.39 16.27
N ARG A 252 21.58 0.51 17.15
CA ARG A 252 21.41 1.95 16.98
C ARG A 252 22.14 2.49 15.74
N ASP A 253 23.37 2.06 15.50
CA ASP A 253 24.15 2.49 14.34
C ASP A 253 23.46 2.07 13.03
N LEU A 254 23.01 0.82 12.95
CA LEU A 254 22.29 0.30 11.77
C LEU A 254 20.93 0.98 11.58
N PHE A 255 20.22 1.28 12.66
CA PHE A 255 18.97 2.06 12.62
C PHE A 255 19.19 3.44 12.01
N LEU A 256 20.19 4.19 12.49
CA LEU A 256 20.48 5.54 12.01
C LEU A 256 20.88 5.54 10.53
N GLU A 257 21.66 4.56 10.11
CA GLU A 257 22.02 4.39 8.70
C GLU A 257 20.77 4.12 7.82
N LEU A 258 19.87 3.25 8.26
CA LEU A 258 18.63 2.94 7.54
C LEU A 258 17.68 4.12 7.44
N VAL A 259 17.51 4.90 8.50
CA VAL A 259 16.63 6.09 8.50
C VAL A 259 17.03 7.09 7.42
N GLN A 260 18.31 7.17 7.05
CA GLN A 260 18.80 8.09 6.02
C GLN A 260 18.70 7.56 4.60
N SER A 261 18.53 6.24 4.43
CA SER A 261 18.40 5.58 3.13
C SER A 261 17.19 6.09 2.33
N THR A 262 17.34 6.15 1.01
CA THR A 262 16.25 6.56 0.10
C THR A 262 15.10 5.55 0.15
N GLU A 263 15.39 4.26 0.32
CA GLU A 263 14.39 3.20 0.41
C GLU A 263 13.54 3.33 1.67
N SER A 264 14.12 3.71 2.82
CA SER A 264 13.33 4.00 4.03
C SER A 264 12.48 5.25 3.86
N LYS A 265 13.02 6.31 3.23
CA LYS A 265 12.24 7.52 2.92
C LYS A 265 11.06 7.19 2.00
N ALA A 266 11.28 6.37 0.98
CA ALA A 266 10.25 5.88 0.05
C ALA A 266 9.18 5.01 0.74
N LEU A 267 9.58 4.07 1.59
CA LEU A 267 8.63 3.21 2.32
C LEU A 267 7.79 4.00 3.33
N ARG A 268 8.40 4.96 4.03
CA ARG A 268 7.66 5.90 4.89
C ARG A 268 6.70 6.76 4.06
N HIS A 269 7.17 7.32 2.94
CA HIS A 269 6.34 8.09 2.01
C HIS A 269 5.11 7.30 1.58
N ALA A 270 5.27 6.09 1.06
CA ALA A 270 4.15 5.22 0.67
C ALA A 270 3.20 4.91 1.83
N PHE A 271 3.73 4.64 3.03
CA PHE A 271 2.92 4.35 4.21
C PHE A 271 2.08 5.55 4.68
N PHE A 272 2.62 6.77 4.58
CA PHE A 272 1.88 7.99 4.88
C PHE A 272 0.91 8.37 3.76
N GLY A 273 1.34 8.23 2.50
CA GLY A 273 0.53 8.44 1.31
C GLY A 273 -0.73 7.59 1.31
N GLU A 274 -0.62 6.29 1.65
CA GLU A 274 -1.78 5.39 1.73
C GLU A 274 -2.83 5.87 2.74
N ARG A 275 -2.40 6.44 3.87
CA ARG A 275 -3.31 6.99 4.87
C ARG A 275 -3.90 8.33 4.44
N ALA A 276 -3.05 9.19 3.88
CA ALA A 276 -3.40 10.51 3.41
C ALA A 276 -4.43 10.45 2.28
N ALA A 277 -4.32 9.48 1.36
CA ALA A 277 -5.24 9.25 0.26
C ALA A 277 -6.72 9.12 0.69
N SER A 278 -6.96 8.70 1.94
CA SER A 278 -8.30 8.59 2.50
C SER A 278 -8.83 9.86 3.21
N LYS A 279 -8.07 10.96 3.17
CA LYS A 279 -8.38 12.24 3.81
C LYS A 279 -8.52 13.32 2.75
N LEU A 280 -9.70 13.92 2.67
CA LEU A 280 -9.99 15.03 1.78
C LEU A 280 -10.18 16.31 2.62
N PRO A 281 -9.62 17.45 2.20
CA PRO A 281 -9.75 18.71 2.95
C PRO A 281 -11.20 19.15 3.20
N ASP A 282 -12.11 18.83 2.29
CA ASP A 282 -13.51 19.26 2.30
C ASP A 282 -14.51 18.14 2.68
N VAL A 283 -14.01 16.97 3.11
CA VAL A 283 -14.83 15.87 3.65
C VAL A 283 -14.36 15.56 5.07
N PRO A 284 -14.99 16.15 6.10
CA PRO A 284 -14.65 15.92 7.50
C PRO A 284 -14.73 14.44 7.91
N ASP A 285 -13.92 14.06 8.91
CA ASP A 285 -13.83 12.68 9.40
C ASP A 285 -15.13 12.14 10.04
N ASP A 286 -16.02 13.04 10.47
CA ASP A 286 -17.33 12.75 11.04
C ASP A 286 -18.47 12.80 10.02
N THR A 287 -18.15 12.95 8.72
CA THR A 287 -19.14 12.90 7.64
C THR A 287 -19.93 11.58 7.72
N PRO A 288 -21.28 11.63 7.81
CA PRO A 288 -22.10 10.43 7.84
C PRO A 288 -21.87 9.53 6.62
N VAL A 289 -21.88 8.22 6.84
CA VAL A 289 -21.74 7.22 5.76
C VAL A 289 -23.02 6.41 5.61
N ARG A 290 -23.33 6.01 4.38
CA ARG A 290 -24.45 5.12 4.08
C ARG A 290 -24.05 3.66 4.38
N PRO A 291 -24.90 2.87 5.06
CA PRO A 291 -24.60 1.47 5.31
C PRO A 291 -24.70 0.65 4.01
N ILE A 292 -23.62 -0.01 3.61
CA ILE A 292 -23.62 -0.93 2.45
C ILE A 292 -23.67 -2.38 2.96
N LYS A 293 -24.87 -2.97 2.84
CA LYS A 293 -25.19 -4.35 3.22
C LYS A 293 -25.26 -5.28 2.00
N SER A 294 -25.65 -4.78 0.83
CA SER A 294 -25.65 -5.55 -0.43
C SER A 294 -25.19 -4.71 -1.61
N VAL A 295 -24.59 -5.38 -2.59
CA VAL A 295 -24.04 -4.74 -3.81
C VAL A 295 -24.63 -5.41 -5.06
N ALA A 296 -24.88 -4.62 -6.09
CA ALA A 296 -25.14 -5.12 -7.43
C ALA A 296 -23.97 -4.79 -8.36
N VAL A 297 -23.67 -5.68 -9.30
CA VAL A 297 -22.66 -5.45 -10.34
C VAL A 297 -23.29 -5.71 -11.70
N ILE A 298 -23.16 -4.78 -12.64
CA ILE A 298 -23.71 -4.92 -14.00
C ILE A 298 -22.58 -5.34 -14.93
N GLY A 299 -22.75 -6.51 -15.55
CA GLY A 299 -21.76 -7.15 -16.40
C GLY A 299 -21.06 -8.30 -15.68
N ALA A 300 -21.12 -9.50 -16.27
CA ALA A 300 -20.47 -10.72 -15.76
C ALA A 300 -19.09 -10.99 -16.39
N GLY A 301 -18.52 -9.99 -17.08
CA GLY A 301 -17.20 -10.06 -17.71
C GLY A 301 -16.04 -10.06 -16.71
N THR A 302 -14.80 -9.94 -17.22
CA THR A 302 -13.57 -10.00 -16.40
C THR A 302 -13.56 -8.97 -15.26
N MET A 303 -13.97 -7.73 -15.54
CA MET A 303 -14.04 -6.67 -14.52
C MET A 303 -15.15 -6.95 -13.51
N GLY A 304 -16.38 -7.16 -13.96
CA GLY A 304 -17.52 -7.38 -13.06
C GLY A 304 -17.34 -8.59 -12.14
N GLY A 305 -16.83 -9.71 -12.64
CA GLY A 305 -16.52 -10.87 -11.81
C GLY A 305 -15.43 -10.59 -10.77
N GLY A 306 -14.36 -9.87 -11.16
CA GLY A 306 -13.30 -9.46 -10.23
C GLY A 306 -13.80 -8.47 -9.17
N ILE A 307 -14.67 -7.52 -9.55
CA ILE A 307 -15.31 -6.56 -8.63
C ILE A 307 -16.18 -7.32 -7.62
N ALA A 308 -17.06 -8.20 -8.07
CA ALA A 308 -17.92 -9.02 -7.20
C ALA A 308 -17.12 -9.82 -6.16
N MET A 309 -15.99 -10.40 -6.56
CA MET A 309 -15.10 -11.12 -5.64
C MET A 309 -14.56 -10.25 -4.50
N ASN A 310 -14.30 -8.95 -4.72
CA ASN A 310 -13.81 -8.06 -3.66
C ASN A 310 -14.83 -7.92 -2.52
N PHE A 311 -16.11 -7.75 -2.88
CA PHE A 311 -17.21 -7.61 -1.91
C PHE A 311 -17.51 -8.92 -1.20
N ALA A 312 -17.59 -10.04 -1.92
CA ALA A 312 -17.79 -11.36 -1.32
C ALA A 312 -16.65 -11.74 -0.36
N ASN A 313 -15.39 -11.39 -0.69
CA ASN A 313 -14.25 -11.58 0.20
C ASN A 313 -14.36 -10.81 1.53
N ALA A 314 -15.10 -9.70 1.53
CA ALA A 314 -15.41 -8.87 2.69
C ALA A 314 -16.75 -9.25 3.37
N GLY A 315 -17.40 -10.34 2.94
CA GLY A 315 -18.66 -10.83 3.49
C GLY A 315 -19.89 -10.03 3.06
N ILE A 316 -19.82 -9.29 1.96
CA ILE A 316 -20.94 -8.51 1.42
C ILE A 316 -21.58 -9.30 0.26
N PRO A 317 -22.88 -9.63 0.33
CA PRO A 317 -23.62 -10.25 -0.77
C PRO A 317 -23.59 -9.41 -2.05
N VAL A 318 -23.45 -10.08 -3.19
CA VAL A 318 -23.40 -9.47 -4.52
C VAL A 318 -24.38 -10.14 -5.47
N GLN A 319 -25.20 -9.35 -6.16
CA GLN A 319 -25.98 -9.80 -7.32
C GLN A 319 -25.33 -9.30 -8.61
N ILE A 320 -25.07 -10.20 -9.55
CA ILE A 320 -24.53 -9.86 -10.88
C ILE A 320 -25.68 -9.85 -11.88
N LEU A 321 -25.92 -8.69 -12.49
CA LEU A 321 -26.87 -8.53 -13.59
C LEU A 321 -26.14 -8.71 -14.93
N GLU A 322 -26.71 -9.52 -15.81
CA GLU A 322 -26.26 -9.68 -17.19
C GLU A 322 -27.46 -9.79 -18.15
N MET A 323 -27.27 -9.51 -19.44
CA MET A 323 -28.39 -9.49 -20.40
C MET A 323 -28.73 -10.87 -20.99
N LYS A 324 -27.82 -11.84 -20.88
CA LYS A 324 -27.97 -13.20 -21.46
C LYS A 324 -27.51 -14.27 -20.47
N GLN A 325 -28.28 -15.34 -20.35
CA GLN A 325 -28.00 -16.43 -19.41
C GLN A 325 -26.63 -17.07 -19.68
N GLU A 326 -26.24 -17.25 -20.94
CA GLU A 326 -24.96 -17.88 -21.29
C GLU A 326 -23.75 -17.04 -20.84
N ALA A 327 -23.86 -15.71 -20.91
CA ALA A 327 -22.83 -14.80 -20.45
C ALA A 327 -22.76 -14.78 -18.91
N LEU A 328 -23.91 -14.83 -18.24
CA LEU A 328 -24.02 -14.92 -16.79
C LEU A 328 -23.37 -16.20 -16.25
N ASP A 329 -23.75 -17.35 -16.81
CA ASP A 329 -23.24 -18.67 -16.42
C ASP A 329 -21.72 -18.75 -16.60
N LYS A 330 -21.21 -18.22 -17.72
CA LYS A 330 -19.77 -18.14 -17.99
C LYS A 330 -19.05 -17.28 -16.95
N GLY A 331 -19.61 -16.14 -16.58
CA GLY A 331 -19.06 -15.24 -15.57
C GLY A 331 -19.01 -15.91 -14.19
N LEU A 332 -20.13 -16.49 -13.73
CA LEU A 332 -20.22 -17.21 -12.46
C LEU A 332 -19.26 -18.41 -12.40
N ALA A 333 -19.15 -19.18 -13.49
CA ALA A 333 -18.19 -20.29 -13.59
C ALA A 333 -16.74 -19.79 -13.49
N THR A 334 -16.42 -18.64 -14.09
CA THR A 334 -15.08 -18.03 -14.02
C THR A 334 -14.74 -17.59 -12.59
N ILE A 335 -15.69 -16.97 -11.89
CA ILE A 335 -15.54 -16.57 -10.47
C ILE A 335 -15.28 -17.81 -9.61
N ARG A 336 -16.09 -18.87 -9.76
CA ARG A 336 -15.91 -20.13 -9.03
C ARG A 336 -14.52 -20.72 -9.26
N LYS A 337 -14.09 -20.82 -10.52
CA LYS A 337 -12.77 -21.33 -10.90
C LYS A 337 -11.62 -20.52 -10.28
N ASN A 338 -11.76 -19.20 -10.16
CA ASN A 338 -10.77 -18.37 -9.48
C ASN A 338 -10.65 -18.68 -7.99
N TYR A 339 -11.77 -18.93 -7.30
CA TYR A 339 -11.76 -19.37 -5.91
C TYR A 339 -11.19 -20.79 -5.76
N GLU A 340 -11.53 -21.72 -6.66
CA GLU A 340 -10.97 -23.08 -6.67
C GLU A 340 -9.45 -23.06 -6.83
N ASN A 341 -8.93 -22.19 -7.70
CA ASN A 341 -7.49 -22.00 -7.86
C ASN A 341 -6.82 -21.46 -6.58
N THR A 342 -7.53 -20.65 -5.79
CA THR A 342 -7.03 -20.11 -4.51
C THR A 342 -7.05 -21.18 -3.42
N LEU A 343 -8.11 -22.00 -3.39
CA LEU A 343 -8.27 -23.16 -2.52
C LEU A 343 -7.17 -24.21 -2.78
N LYS A 344 -6.92 -24.58 -4.05
CA LYS A 344 -5.85 -25.51 -4.45
C LYS A 344 -4.45 -25.05 -4.03
N LYS A 345 -4.25 -23.74 -3.87
CA LYS A 345 -2.99 -23.13 -3.40
C LYS A 345 -2.89 -23.05 -1.87
N GLY A 346 -3.86 -23.58 -1.11
CA GLY A 346 -3.89 -23.54 0.35
C GLY A 346 -4.12 -22.15 0.95
N LYS A 347 -4.59 -21.18 0.15
CA LYS A 347 -4.82 -19.78 0.59
C LYS A 347 -6.27 -19.51 1.02
N LEU A 348 -7.12 -20.53 0.98
CA LEU A 348 -8.54 -20.47 1.32
C LEU A 348 -8.95 -21.82 1.92
N THR A 349 -9.81 -21.83 2.94
CA THR A 349 -10.42 -23.06 3.47
C THR A 349 -11.66 -23.43 2.67
N GLN A 350 -12.08 -24.71 2.69
CA GLN A 350 -13.30 -25.15 2.01
C GLN A 350 -14.53 -24.36 2.48
N GLU A 351 -14.66 -24.15 3.80
CA GLU A 351 -15.76 -23.38 4.38
C GLU A 351 -15.82 -21.94 3.82
N LYS A 352 -14.69 -21.23 3.80
CA LYS A 352 -14.63 -19.87 3.25
C LYS A 352 -14.83 -19.84 1.73
N PHE A 353 -14.46 -20.90 1.03
CA PHE A 353 -14.76 -21.07 -0.40
C PHE A 353 -16.26 -21.10 -0.64
N GLU A 354 -16.99 -22.02 0.02
CA GLU A 354 -18.43 -22.15 -0.15
C GLU A 354 -19.17 -20.88 0.30
N GLN A 355 -18.74 -20.29 1.42
CA GLN A 355 -19.30 -19.02 1.90
C GLN A 355 -19.20 -17.91 0.85
N ARG A 356 -18.02 -17.71 0.24
CA ARG A 356 -17.79 -16.63 -0.72
C ARG A 356 -18.50 -16.86 -2.05
N VAL A 357 -18.56 -18.11 -2.50
CA VAL A 357 -19.30 -18.47 -3.71
C VAL A 357 -20.80 -18.27 -3.49
N GLY A 358 -21.34 -18.69 -2.33
CA GLY A 358 -22.75 -18.53 -1.99
C GLY A 358 -23.19 -17.07 -1.80
N LEU A 359 -22.26 -16.14 -1.57
CA LEU A 359 -22.55 -14.70 -1.51
C LEU A 359 -22.73 -14.05 -2.90
N ILE A 360 -22.43 -14.76 -3.99
CA ILE A 360 -22.52 -14.21 -5.35
C ILE A 360 -23.62 -14.94 -6.11
N THR A 361 -24.69 -14.21 -6.44
CA THR A 361 -25.81 -14.72 -7.25
C THR A 361 -25.92 -13.96 -8.56
N GLY A 362 -26.61 -14.53 -9.55
CA GLY A 362 -26.83 -13.93 -10.86
C GLY A 362 -28.30 -13.63 -11.11
N THR A 363 -28.57 -12.60 -11.92
CA THR A 363 -29.91 -12.23 -12.40
C THR A 363 -29.86 -11.69 -13.82
N LEU A 364 -31.01 -11.74 -14.50
CA LEU A 364 -31.24 -11.09 -15.79
C LEU A 364 -32.20 -9.88 -15.69
N SER A 365 -32.68 -9.56 -14.48
CA SER A 365 -33.68 -8.52 -14.24
C SER A 365 -33.13 -7.37 -13.42
N TYR A 366 -33.40 -6.14 -13.86
CA TYR A 366 -33.05 -4.93 -13.10
C TYR A 366 -33.87 -4.83 -11.81
N GLU A 367 -35.10 -5.34 -11.82
CA GLU A 367 -36.03 -5.26 -10.71
C GLU A 367 -35.52 -6.08 -9.49
N GLU A 368 -34.78 -7.16 -9.72
CA GLU A 368 -34.18 -7.98 -8.65
C GLU A 368 -33.01 -7.29 -7.92
N ILE A 369 -32.35 -6.32 -8.57
CA ILE A 369 -31.26 -5.53 -7.95
C ILE A 369 -31.74 -4.24 -7.28
N ALA A 370 -33.03 -3.90 -7.39
CA ALA A 370 -33.61 -2.61 -6.95
C ALA A 370 -33.30 -2.25 -5.49
N GLN A 371 -33.12 -3.25 -4.63
CA GLN A 371 -32.89 -3.07 -3.19
C GLN A 371 -31.40 -3.01 -2.79
N ALA A 372 -30.46 -3.15 -3.72
CA ALA A 372 -29.04 -3.04 -3.38
C ALA A 372 -28.66 -1.62 -2.91
N ASP A 373 -27.70 -1.51 -2.00
CA ASP A 373 -27.25 -0.23 -1.44
C ASP A 373 -26.25 0.50 -2.36
N LEU A 374 -25.51 -0.28 -3.15
CA LEU A 374 -24.52 0.18 -4.11
C LEU A 374 -24.62 -0.67 -5.37
N VAL A 375 -24.68 -0.05 -6.54
CA VAL A 375 -24.55 -0.71 -7.84
C VAL A 375 -23.29 -0.23 -8.54
N ILE A 376 -22.52 -1.15 -9.13
CA ILE A 376 -21.32 -0.84 -9.90
C ILE A 376 -21.52 -1.33 -11.34
N GLU A 377 -21.58 -0.37 -12.26
CA GLU A 377 -21.65 -0.62 -13.70
C GLU A 377 -20.27 -0.94 -14.26
N ALA A 378 -20.13 -2.10 -14.93
CA ALA A 378 -18.91 -2.56 -15.59
C ALA A 378 -19.20 -3.16 -16.99
N VAL A 379 -20.04 -2.47 -17.76
CA VAL A 379 -20.37 -2.79 -19.16
C VAL A 379 -19.39 -2.13 -20.13
N PHE A 380 -19.66 -2.25 -21.44
CA PHE A 380 -18.80 -1.71 -22.49
C PHE A 380 -18.54 -0.20 -22.34
N GLU A 381 -17.34 0.22 -22.73
CA GLU A 381 -16.87 1.61 -22.63
C GLU A 381 -17.43 2.47 -23.78
N ASP A 382 -18.75 2.63 -23.80
CA ASP A 382 -19.50 3.44 -24.77
C ASP A 382 -20.52 4.33 -24.04
N MET A 383 -20.59 5.60 -24.42
CA MET A 383 -21.45 6.57 -23.74
C MET A 383 -22.94 6.26 -23.93
N GLY A 384 -23.36 5.80 -25.11
CA GLY A 384 -24.76 5.46 -25.38
C GLY A 384 -25.20 4.21 -24.60
N VAL A 385 -24.32 3.22 -24.45
CA VAL A 385 -24.57 2.07 -23.58
C VAL A 385 -24.71 2.51 -22.12
N LYS A 386 -23.80 3.36 -21.62
CA LYS A 386 -23.86 3.85 -20.23
C LYS A 386 -25.08 4.72 -19.98
N GLU A 387 -25.51 5.53 -20.95
CA GLU A 387 -26.77 6.29 -20.86
C GLU A 387 -27.97 5.38 -20.61
N GLN A 388 -28.11 4.31 -21.39
CA GLN A 388 -29.22 3.36 -21.23
C GLN A 388 -29.20 2.71 -19.84
N VAL A 389 -28.02 2.28 -19.39
CA VAL A 389 -27.86 1.63 -18.09
C VAL A 389 -28.19 2.60 -16.95
N PHE A 390 -27.62 3.81 -16.95
CA PHE A 390 -27.80 4.77 -15.85
C PHE A 390 -29.23 5.32 -15.78
N LYS A 391 -29.93 5.49 -16.92
CA LYS A 391 -31.37 5.80 -16.92
C LYS A 391 -32.19 4.69 -16.27
N LYS A 392 -31.93 3.43 -16.65
CA LYS A 392 -32.65 2.28 -16.06
C LYS A 392 -32.34 2.10 -14.57
N LEU A 393 -31.10 2.32 -14.14
CA LEU A 393 -30.74 2.34 -12.73
C LEU A 393 -31.43 3.46 -11.96
N ASP A 394 -31.51 4.65 -12.55
CA ASP A 394 -32.20 5.79 -11.94
C ASP A 394 -33.69 5.49 -11.68
N GLU A 395 -34.34 4.77 -12.59
CA GLU A 395 -35.73 4.35 -12.46
C GLU A 395 -35.96 3.26 -11.40
N VAL A 396 -35.08 2.25 -11.35
CA VAL A 396 -35.36 1.00 -10.61
C VAL A 396 -34.73 0.98 -9.22
N MET A 397 -33.55 1.56 -9.04
CA MET A 397 -32.83 1.48 -7.78
C MET A 397 -33.51 2.32 -6.69
N LYS A 398 -33.60 1.80 -5.47
CA LYS A 398 -34.15 2.53 -4.32
C LYS A 398 -33.47 3.89 -4.12
N GLN A 399 -34.20 4.82 -3.49
CA GLN A 399 -33.65 6.12 -3.11
C GLN A 399 -32.49 5.95 -2.11
N GLY A 400 -31.45 6.77 -2.29
CA GLY A 400 -30.22 6.68 -1.48
C GLY A 400 -29.24 5.57 -1.87
N ALA A 401 -29.57 4.71 -2.84
CA ALA A 401 -28.59 3.79 -3.42
C ALA A 401 -27.50 4.57 -4.17
N ILE A 402 -26.24 4.16 -4.01
CA ILE A 402 -25.10 4.75 -4.73
C ILE A 402 -25.00 4.11 -6.12
N LEU A 403 -24.92 4.93 -7.17
CA LEU A 403 -24.78 4.48 -8.55
C LEU A 403 -23.34 4.72 -9.02
N ALA A 404 -22.54 3.67 -9.16
CA ALA A 404 -21.14 3.79 -9.49
C ALA A 404 -20.80 3.30 -10.90
N SER A 405 -19.92 4.00 -11.63
CA SER A 405 -19.38 3.53 -12.91
C SER A 405 -17.92 3.10 -12.77
N ASN A 406 -17.55 1.96 -13.34
CA ASN A 406 -16.17 1.49 -13.49
C ASN A 406 -15.49 2.05 -14.76
N THR A 407 -16.06 3.09 -15.40
CA THR A 407 -15.47 3.69 -16.60
C THR A 407 -14.03 4.16 -16.36
N SER A 408 -13.22 4.16 -17.43
CA SER A 408 -11.78 4.47 -17.40
C SER A 408 -11.41 5.71 -18.21
N THR A 409 -12.27 6.12 -19.16
CA THR A 409 -12.01 7.22 -20.11
C THR A 409 -13.22 8.11 -20.39
N LEU A 410 -14.42 7.73 -19.95
CA LEU A 410 -15.62 8.52 -20.19
C LEU A 410 -15.84 9.57 -19.11
N ASP A 411 -16.47 10.66 -19.51
CA ASP A 411 -16.82 11.78 -18.63
C ASP A 411 -17.93 11.36 -17.65
N LEU A 412 -17.56 11.25 -16.37
CA LEU A 412 -18.49 10.86 -15.30
C LEU A 412 -19.60 11.89 -15.10
N ASP A 413 -19.35 13.18 -15.31
CA ASP A 413 -20.39 14.21 -15.13
C ASP A 413 -21.52 13.99 -16.15
N LYS A 414 -21.17 13.63 -17.40
CA LYS A 414 -22.17 13.28 -18.42
C LYS A 414 -22.98 12.05 -18.05
N ILE A 415 -22.32 11.03 -17.48
CA ILE A 415 -23.01 9.83 -16.98
C ILE A 415 -23.98 10.20 -15.85
N ALA A 416 -23.56 11.07 -14.93
CA ALA A 416 -24.39 11.52 -13.82
C ALA A 416 -25.62 12.31 -14.29
N ASP A 417 -25.47 13.13 -15.33
CA ASP A 417 -26.55 13.95 -15.90
C ASP A 417 -27.64 13.11 -16.61
N PHE A 418 -27.44 11.82 -16.85
CA PHE A 418 -28.49 10.90 -17.30
C PHE A 418 -29.48 10.52 -16.19
N THR A 419 -29.17 10.86 -14.94
CA THR A 419 -29.96 10.53 -13.75
C THR A 419 -30.59 11.78 -13.13
N LYS A 420 -31.67 11.60 -12.36
CA LYS A 420 -32.29 12.66 -11.56
C LYS A 420 -31.64 12.85 -10.19
N ARG A 421 -30.60 12.07 -9.88
CA ARG A 421 -29.86 12.05 -8.61
C ARG A 421 -28.35 12.03 -8.83
N PRO A 422 -27.79 12.99 -9.57
CA PRO A 422 -26.36 13.01 -9.87
C PRO A 422 -25.48 13.09 -8.61
N GLN A 423 -26.03 13.52 -7.47
CA GLN A 423 -25.36 13.49 -6.17
C GLN A 423 -25.07 12.09 -5.64
N ASP A 424 -25.82 11.08 -6.10
CA ASP A 424 -25.63 9.66 -5.76
C ASP A 424 -24.71 8.93 -6.75
N VAL A 425 -24.23 9.63 -7.79
CA VAL A 425 -23.38 9.07 -8.84
C VAL A 425 -21.90 9.30 -8.53
N ILE A 426 -21.08 8.27 -8.72
CA ILE A 426 -19.63 8.31 -8.46
C ILE A 426 -18.87 7.38 -9.42
N GLY A 427 -17.59 7.63 -9.70
CA GLY A 427 -16.74 6.66 -10.37
C GLY A 427 -16.02 5.75 -9.39
N THR A 428 -16.03 4.45 -9.65
CA THR A 428 -15.25 3.44 -8.93
C THR A 428 -14.40 2.66 -9.92
N HIS A 429 -13.36 3.31 -10.43
CA HIS A 429 -12.48 2.73 -11.45
C HIS A 429 -11.53 1.70 -10.81
N PHE A 430 -11.86 0.41 -11.00
CA PHE A 430 -11.05 -0.73 -10.60
C PHE A 430 -10.00 -1.06 -11.66
N PHE A 431 -8.88 -1.64 -11.21
CA PHE A 431 -7.76 -2.00 -12.07
C PHE A 431 -7.71 -3.51 -12.32
N SER A 432 -7.57 -3.92 -13.57
CA SER A 432 -7.55 -5.34 -13.93
C SER A 432 -6.23 -6.02 -13.55
N PRO A 433 -6.24 -7.25 -12.98
CA PRO A 433 -7.41 -7.98 -12.49
C PRO A 433 -8.00 -7.39 -11.20
N ALA A 434 -9.29 -7.05 -11.21
CA ALA A 434 -9.93 -6.25 -10.16
C ALA A 434 -9.90 -6.89 -8.76
N ASN A 435 -9.83 -8.21 -8.65
CA ASN A 435 -9.73 -8.93 -7.38
C ASN A 435 -8.29 -8.99 -6.81
N VAL A 436 -7.29 -8.56 -7.58
CA VAL A 436 -5.86 -8.62 -7.21
C VAL A 436 -5.28 -7.23 -7.02
N MET A 437 -5.48 -6.33 -7.99
CA MET A 437 -4.91 -4.98 -7.95
C MET A 437 -5.46 -4.19 -6.76
N LYS A 438 -4.60 -3.45 -6.06
CA LYS A 438 -5.01 -2.75 -4.84
C LYS A 438 -5.64 -1.39 -5.11
N LEU A 439 -5.30 -0.74 -6.23
CA LEU A 439 -5.85 0.56 -6.56
C LEU A 439 -7.36 0.51 -6.79
N LEU A 440 -8.06 1.46 -6.18
CA LEU A 440 -9.40 1.89 -6.57
C LEU A 440 -9.35 3.41 -6.79
N GLU A 441 -9.45 3.84 -8.03
CA GLU A 441 -9.51 5.26 -8.36
C GLU A 441 -10.97 5.72 -8.26
N ILE A 442 -11.24 6.58 -7.29
CA ILE A 442 -12.56 7.07 -6.92
C ILE A 442 -12.76 8.41 -7.62
N VAL A 443 -13.55 8.43 -8.68
CA VAL A 443 -13.74 9.63 -9.49
C VAL A 443 -14.90 10.45 -8.91
N ARG A 444 -14.58 11.62 -8.37
CA ARG A 444 -15.54 12.56 -7.80
C ARG A 444 -16.15 13.40 -8.92
N GLY A 445 -17.42 13.15 -9.24
CA GLY A 445 -18.21 14.01 -10.11
C GLY A 445 -18.51 15.35 -9.45
N LYS A 446 -18.85 16.36 -10.25
CA LYS A 446 -19.13 17.72 -9.75
C LYS A 446 -20.25 17.79 -8.71
N LYS A 447 -21.25 16.92 -8.86
CA LYS A 447 -22.44 16.88 -7.99
C LYS A 447 -22.36 15.80 -6.91
N THR A 448 -21.37 14.91 -6.95
CA THR A 448 -21.24 13.79 -5.99
C THR A 448 -21.21 14.29 -4.56
N ALA A 449 -22.12 13.79 -3.73
CA ALA A 449 -22.25 14.23 -2.35
C ALA A 449 -21.11 13.70 -1.45
N ASN A 450 -20.79 14.45 -0.39
CA ASN A 450 -19.72 14.11 0.54
C ASN A 450 -19.96 12.80 1.30
N ASP A 451 -21.22 12.48 1.62
CA ASP A 451 -21.58 11.20 2.25
C ASP A 451 -21.32 10.00 1.33
N VAL A 452 -21.55 10.16 0.02
CA VAL A 452 -21.21 9.14 -1.00
C VAL A 452 -19.70 8.93 -1.07
N LEU A 453 -18.90 10.00 -1.13
CA LEU A 453 -17.44 9.92 -1.11
C LEU A 453 -16.91 9.24 0.16
N ALA A 454 -17.38 9.68 1.33
CA ALA A 454 -17.01 9.09 2.61
C ALA A 454 -17.39 7.60 2.66
N THR A 455 -18.57 7.24 2.15
CA THR A 455 -19.03 5.85 2.05
C THR A 455 -18.10 5.01 1.18
N ILE A 456 -17.76 5.47 -0.03
CA ILE A 456 -16.90 4.71 -0.96
C ILE A 456 -15.45 4.64 -0.46
N LEU A 457 -14.92 5.67 0.19
CA LEU A 457 -13.63 5.61 0.87
C LEU A 457 -13.64 4.55 1.98
N GLY A 458 -14.70 4.49 2.79
CA GLY A 458 -14.89 3.43 3.79
C GLY A 458 -14.99 2.04 3.17
N ILE A 459 -15.72 1.90 2.06
CA ILE A 459 -15.85 0.65 1.31
C ILE A 459 -14.51 0.21 0.76
N SER A 460 -13.72 1.10 0.16
CA SER A 460 -12.38 0.79 -0.38
C SER A 460 -11.52 0.10 0.68
N LYS A 461 -11.49 0.63 1.91
CA LYS A 461 -10.78 0.04 3.05
C LYS A 461 -11.36 -1.34 3.43
N LYS A 462 -12.68 -1.47 3.50
CA LYS A 462 -13.38 -2.72 3.84
C LYS A 462 -13.07 -3.85 2.84
N ILE A 463 -12.99 -3.53 1.55
CA ILE A 463 -12.63 -4.47 0.49
C ILE A 463 -11.12 -4.54 0.20
N LYS A 464 -10.28 -3.96 1.09
CA LYS A 464 -8.81 -3.97 1.04
C LYS A 464 -8.22 -3.37 -0.25
N LYS A 465 -8.86 -2.31 -0.74
CA LYS A 465 -8.33 -1.41 -1.78
C LYS A 465 -7.71 -0.16 -1.16
N THR A 466 -6.76 0.42 -1.89
CA THR A 466 -6.26 1.76 -1.66
C THR A 466 -7.10 2.71 -2.51
N GLY A 467 -8.08 3.35 -1.87
CA GLY A 467 -8.93 4.36 -2.51
C GLY A 467 -8.18 5.68 -2.68
N VAL A 468 -8.02 6.13 -3.92
CA VAL A 468 -7.46 7.45 -4.25
C VAL A 468 -8.51 8.26 -5.00
N VAL A 469 -8.75 9.50 -4.57
CA VAL A 469 -9.79 10.34 -5.19
C VAL A 469 -9.21 11.14 -6.34
N SER A 470 -9.89 11.10 -7.48
CA SER A 470 -9.59 11.89 -8.68
C SER A 470 -10.76 12.80 -9.02
N GLY A 471 -10.47 13.98 -9.57
CA GLY A 471 -11.43 14.76 -10.33
C GLY A 471 -11.79 14.11 -11.67
N VAL A 472 -12.77 14.69 -12.38
CA VAL A 472 -13.18 14.23 -13.71
C VAL A 472 -12.27 14.82 -14.79
N CYS A 473 -11.51 13.97 -15.46
CA CYS A 473 -10.83 14.28 -16.72
C CYS A 473 -10.62 13.00 -17.55
N ASP A 474 -10.28 13.13 -18.83
CA ASP A 474 -9.95 12.01 -19.72
C ASP A 474 -8.76 11.20 -19.13
N GLY A 475 -9.04 9.97 -18.69
CA GLY A 475 -8.05 9.07 -18.09
C GLY A 475 -7.73 9.31 -16.61
N PHE A 476 -8.45 10.21 -15.93
CA PHE A 476 -8.30 10.52 -14.49
C PHE A 476 -6.85 10.83 -14.11
N ILE A 477 -6.30 10.19 -13.07
CA ILE A 477 -4.88 10.32 -12.72
C ILE A 477 -4.08 9.27 -13.47
N GLY A 478 -4.45 8.01 -13.28
CA GLY A 478 -3.62 6.88 -13.70
C GLY A 478 -3.40 6.79 -15.21
N ASN A 479 -4.51 6.69 -15.96
CA ASN A 479 -4.47 6.42 -17.40
C ASN A 479 -4.02 7.65 -18.19
N ARG A 480 -4.36 8.85 -17.68
CA ARG A 480 -3.86 10.11 -18.23
C ARG A 480 -2.34 10.17 -18.21
N MET A 481 -1.72 9.78 -17.09
CA MET A 481 -0.27 9.73 -16.98
C MET A 481 0.36 8.60 -17.80
N ILE A 482 -0.20 7.38 -17.76
CA ILE A 482 0.42 6.21 -18.43
C ILE A 482 0.42 6.35 -19.95
N GLU A 483 -0.46 7.17 -20.50
CA GLU A 483 -0.46 7.56 -21.89
C GLU A 483 0.83 8.28 -22.29
N GLN A 484 1.30 9.25 -21.50
CA GLN A 484 2.54 9.98 -21.82
C GLN A 484 3.76 9.07 -21.74
N TYR A 485 3.78 8.17 -20.75
CA TYR A 485 4.77 7.10 -20.64
C TYR A 485 4.78 6.19 -21.88
N SER A 486 3.60 5.73 -22.30
CA SER A 486 3.47 4.86 -23.48
C SER A 486 3.81 5.59 -24.78
N ARG A 487 3.51 6.89 -24.86
CA ARG A 487 3.87 7.76 -25.99
C ARG A 487 5.39 7.88 -26.13
N GLN A 488 6.11 8.09 -25.03
CA GLN A 488 7.57 8.10 -25.05
C GLN A 488 8.17 6.72 -25.37
N ALA A 489 7.57 5.63 -24.87
CA ALA A 489 7.98 4.28 -25.23
C ALA A 489 7.90 4.05 -26.75
N GLY A 490 6.81 4.48 -27.40
CA GLY A 490 6.66 4.41 -28.85
C GLY A 490 7.73 5.22 -29.61
N PHE A 491 8.01 6.45 -29.18
CA PHE A 491 9.05 7.27 -29.81
C PHE A 491 10.46 6.68 -29.64
N LEU A 492 10.76 6.07 -28.49
CA LEU A 492 12.01 5.35 -28.29
C LEU A 492 12.19 4.22 -29.32
N LEU A 493 11.11 3.52 -29.70
CA LEU A 493 11.17 2.50 -30.75
C LEU A 493 11.56 3.09 -32.11
N GLU A 494 10.95 4.21 -32.50
CA GLU A 494 11.27 4.91 -33.76
C GLU A 494 12.72 5.40 -33.80
N GLU A 495 13.23 5.87 -32.66
CA GLU A 495 14.56 6.47 -32.57
C GLU A 495 15.70 5.45 -32.46
N GLY A 496 15.44 4.19 -32.08
CA GLY A 496 16.49 3.18 -32.07
C GLY A 496 16.34 2.00 -31.11
N CYS A 497 15.37 2.04 -30.19
CA CYS A 497 15.15 0.94 -29.26
C CYS A 497 14.36 -0.23 -29.87
N THR A 498 14.45 -1.37 -29.20
CA THR A 498 13.54 -2.51 -29.33
C THR A 498 12.64 -2.60 -28.09
N PRO A 499 11.48 -3.30 -28.15
CA PRO A 499 10.60 -3.46 -26.99
C PRO A 499 11.31 -4.03 -25.77
N GLU A 500 12.13 -5.07 -25.97
CA GLU A 500 12.89 -5.74 -24.89
C GLU A 500 13.93 -4.82 -24.24
N GLN A 501 14.52 -3.88 -24.98
CA GLN A 501 15.50 -2.95 -24.44
C GLN A 501 14.82 -1.98 -23.48
N VAL A 502 13.66 -1.44 -23.89
CA VAL A 502 12.90 -0.49 -23.09
C VAL A 502 12.36 -1.17 -21.83
N ASP A 503 11.73 -2.34 -21.98
CA ASP A 503 11.18 -3.08 -20.85
C ASP A 503 12.29 -3.44 -19.84
N LYS A 504 13.43 -3.96 -20.30
CA LYS A 504 14.57 -4.28 -19.41
C LYS A 504 15.11 -3.07 -18.67
N ALA A 505 15.18 -1.90 -19.30
CA ALA A 505 15.71 -0.70 -18.66
C ALA A 505 14.85 -0.25 -17.46
N VAL A 506 13.53 -0.20 -17.61
CA VAL A 506 12.63 0.18 -16.50
C VAL A 506 12.41 -0.94 -15.49
N GLU A 507 12.42 -2.20 -15.92
CA GLU A 507 12.37 -3.35 -15.00
C GLU A 507 13.62 -3.44 -14.14
N LYS A 508 14.79 -3.04 -14.68
CA LYS A 508 16.04 -2.92 -13.91
C LYS A 508 15.98 -1.83 -12.85
N LEU A 509 15.25 -0.73 -13.09
CA LEU A 509 14.93 0.24 -12.05
C LEU A 509 13.98 -0.35 -11.00
N GLY A 510 13.15 -1.32 -11.38
CA GLY A 510 12.30 -2.08 -10.46
C GLY A 510 10.81 -2.02 -10.75
N PHE A 511 10.39 -1.56 -11.94
CA PHE A 511 9.02 -1.76 -12.39
C PHE A 511 8.68 -3.24 -12.45
N ALA A 512 7.45 -3.60 -12.07
CA ALA A 512 7.00 -4.99 -12.14
C ALA A 512 6.93 -5.53 -13.58
N MET A 513 6.68 -4.63 -14.55
CA MET A 513 6.53 -4.95 -15.97
C MET A 513 6.80 -3.69 -16.81
N GLY A 514 7.59 -3.82 -17.87
CA GLY A 514 7.81 -2.73 -18.83
C GLY A 514 6.58 -2.39 -19.69
N PRO A 515 6.59 -1.25 -20.40
CA PRO A 515 5.44 -0.77 -21.18
C PRO A 515 4.93 -1.79 -22.20
N PHE A 516 5.82 -2.53 -22.86
CA PHE A 516 5.43 -3.40 -23.97
C PHE A 516 4.85 -4.72 -23.48
N ARG A 517 5.46 -5.33 -22.45
CA ARG A 517 4.84 -6.48 -21.75
C ARG A 517 3.50 -6.12 -21.11
N MET A 518 3.37 -4.90 -20.58
CA MET A 518 2.10 -4.39 -20.03
C MET A 518 1.03 -4.27 -21.13
N GLY A 519 1.39 -3.69 -22.28
CA GLY A 519 0.50 -3.63 -23.45
C GLY A 519 0.04 -5.02 -23.92
N ASP A 520 0.95 -5.99 -23.98
CA ASP A 520 0.63 -7.36 -24.37
C ASP A 520 -0.26 -8.09 -23.34
N LEU A 521 -0.14 -7.76 -22.06
CA LEU A 521 -1.00 -8.31 -21.01
C LEU A 521 -2.41 -7.71 -21.07
N ALA A 522 -2.52 -6.40 -21.25
CA ALA A 522 -3.80 -5.69 -21.31
C ALA A 522 -4.57 -6.00 -22.60
N GLY A 523 -3.85 -6.07 -23.72
CA GLY A 523 -4.41 -6.17 -25.07
C GLY A 523 -4.12 -4.90 -25.86
N ASN A 524 -3.26 -4.98 -26.87
CA ASN A 524 -2.85 -3.79 -27.64
C ASN A 524 -4.00 -3.16 -28.45
N ASP A 525 -5.01 -3.95 -28.80
CA ASP A 525 -6.24 -3.52 -29.46
C ASP A 525 -7.08 -2.54 -28.63
N ILE A 526 -7.02 -2.62 -27.30
CA ILE A 526 -7.70 -1.66 -26.42
C ILE A 526 -7.08 -0.27 -26.60
N GLY A 527 -5.76 -0.18 -26.53
CA GLY A 527 -5.05 1.07 -26.81
C GLY A 527 -5.25 1.56 -28.25
N TRP A 528 -5.35 0.64 -29.22
CA TRP A 528 -5.63 0.97 -30.61
C TRP A 528 -7.00 1.60 -30.81
N TYR A 529 -8.04 1.06 -30.16
CA TYR A 529 -9.38 1.63 -30.17
C TYR A 529 -9.37 3.07 -29.63
N ILE A 530 -8.71 3.29 -28.49
CA ILE A 530 -8.57 4.63 -27.88
C ILE A 530 -7.83 5.59 -28.81
N ARG A 531 -6.70 5.18 -29.41
CA ARG A 531 -5.94 6.03 -30.35
C ARG A 531 -6.75 6.39 -31.60
N LYS A 532 -7.48 5.44 -32.19
CA LYS A 532 -8.38 5.70 -33.34
C LYS A 532 -9.41 6.76 -33.02
N ARG A 533 -10.04 6.69 -31.84
CA ARG A 533 -10.97 7.71 -31.35
C ARG A 533 -10.27 9.06 -31.23
N ARG A 534 -9.09 9.09 -30.62
CA ARG A 534 -8.31 10.34 -30.40
C ARG A 534 -7.75 10.96 -31.66
N TYR A 535 -7.46 10.21 -32.71
CA TYR A 535 -7.09 10.78 -34.01
C TYR A 535 -8.21 11.67 -34.59
N VAL A 536 -9.46 11.43 -34.20
CA VAL A 536 -10.61 12.26 -34.56
C VAL A 536 -10.85 13.36 -33.50
N GLU A 537 -10.84 13.01 -32.22
CA GLU A 537 -11.17 13.95 -31.13
C GLU A 537 -10.07 14.98 -30.85
N LYS A 538 -8.80 14.58 -30.99
CA LYS A 538 -7.60 15.36 -30.63
C LYS A 538 -6.49 15.16 -31.68
N PRO A 539 -6.70 15.53 -32.96
CA PRO A 539 -5.76 15.27 -34.06
C PRO A 539 -4.37 15.89 -33.89
N GLN A 540 -4.25 16.90 -33.02
CA GLN A 540 -2.98 17.55 -32.68
C GLN A 540 -2.04 16.67 -31.84
N ILE A 541 -2.55 15.65 -31.15
CA ILE A 541 -1.71 14.77 -30.33
C ILE A 541 -1.06 13.73 -31.25
N THR A 542 0.27 13.77 -31.32
CA THR A 542 1.04 12.85 -32.15
C THR A 542 1.47 11.62 -31.35
N TYR A 543 1.20 10.43 -31.87
CA TYR A 543 1.65 9.14 -31.34
C TYR A 543 2.56 8.45 -32.33
N SER A 544 3.42 7.55 -31.84
CA SER A 544 4.12 6.61 -32.72
C SER A 544 3.13 5.68 -33.41
N LYS A 545 3.33 5.42 -34.70
CA LYS A 545 2.48 4.48 -35.47
C LYS A 545 2.86 3.02 -35.26
N THR A 546 4.00 2.74 -34.62
CA THR A 546 4.46 1.37 -34.32
C THR A 546 3.39 0.51 -33.64
N ALA A 547 2.65 1.07 -32.68
CA ALA A 547 1.60 0.36 -31.97
C ALA A 547 0.33 0.11 -32.83
N ASP A 548 0.05 0.97 -33.82
CA ASP A 548 -1.05 0.76 -34.75
C ASP A 548 -0.70 -0.33 -35.77
N LEU A 549 0.51 -0.27 -36.33
CA LEU A 549 1.05 -1.27 -37.25
C LEU A 549 1.05 -2.68 -36.62
N LEU A 550 1.40 -2.77 -35.33
CA LEU A 550 1.31 -4.03 -34.59
C LEU A 550 -0.11 -4.60 -34.57
N CYS A 551 -1.11 -3.76 -34.31
CA CYS A 551 -2.51 -4.18 -34.28
C CYS A 551 -3.06 -4.52 -35.67
N GLU A 552 -2.62 -3.84 -36.71
CA GLU A 552 -2.96 -4.16 -38.11
C GLU A 552 -2.47 -5.55 -38.52
N MET A 553 -1.40 -6.04 -37.90
CA MET A 553 -0.91 -7.42 -38.05
C MET A 553 -1.70 -8.46 -37.21
N GLY A 554 -2.75 -8.04 -36.48
CA GLY A 554 -3.52 -8.92 -35.59
C GLY A 554 -2.79 -9.30 -34.29
N ARG A 555 -1.70 -8.60 -33.94
CA ARG A 555 -0.85 -8.94 -32.79
C ARG A 555 -1.32 -8.23 -31.52
N PHE A 556 -2.38 -8.75 -30.90
CA PHE A 556 -3.06 -8.13 -29.76
C PHE A 556 -2.50 -8.51 -28.38
N GLY A 557 -1.41 -9.27 -28.30
CA GLY A 557 -0.76 -9.62 -27.02
C GLY A 557 -0.96 -11.08 -26.62
N GLN A 558 -0.96 -11.33 -25.30
CA GLN A 558 -1.01 -12.69 -24.74
C GLN A 558 -2.26 -13.46 -25.13
N LYS A 559 -3.40 -12.76 -25.29
CA LYS A 559 -4.68 -13.38 -25.67
C LYS A 559 -4.68 -13.98 -27.09
N THR A 560 -3.82 -13.49 -27.97
CA THR A 560 -3.62 -14.00 -29.34
C THR A 560 -2.33 -14.82 -29.47
N GLY A 561 -1.56 -15.00 -28.39
CA GLY A 561 -0.24 -15.62 -28.42
C GLY A 561 0.85 -14.76 -29.08
N ALA A 562 0.53 -13.53 -29.48
CA ALA A 562 1.37 -12.66 -30.30
C ALA A 562 1.02 -11.19 -30.08
N GLY A 563 2.00 -10.40 -29.64
CA GLY A 563 1.96 -8.95 -29.43
C GLY A 563 3.30 -8.32 -29.79
N TRP A 564 3.80 -7.39 -28.98
CA TRP A 564 5.20 -6.93 -29.03
C TRP A 564 6.17 -8.10 -28.91
N TYR A 565 5.77 -9.12 -28.15
CA TYR A 565 6.46 -10.40 -27.99
C TYR A 565 5.64 -11.56 -28.53
N ASP A 566 6.29 -12.70 -28.75
CA ASP A 566 5.64 -13.98 -28.99
C ASP A 566 5.43 -14.73 -27.66
N TYR A 567 4.28 -15.40 -27.52
CA TYR A 567 3.89 -16.15 -26.32
C TYR A 567 3.54 -17.60 -26.67
N LYS A 568 4.03 -18.54 -25.87
CA LYS A 568 3.77 -19.97 -26.05
C LYS A 568 2.71 -20.44 -25.05
N PRO A 569 1.73 -21.27 -25.44
CA PRO A 569 0.78 -21.84 -24.51
C PRO A 569 1.47 -22.53 -23.32
N GLY A 570 1.07 -22.18 -22.10
CA GLY A 570 1.65 -22.74 -20.87
C GLY A 570 2.96 -22.11 -20.41
N ASP A 571 3.56 -21.20 -21.20
CA ASP A 571 4.76 -20.46 -20.85
C ASP A 571 4.42 -18.98 -20.63
N ARG A 572 4.96 -18.41 -19.55
CA ARG A 572 4.77 -16.98 -19.20
C ARG A 572 5.85 -16.08 -19.79
N LYS A 573 6.89 -16.64 -20.40
CA LYS A 573 7.99 -15.89 -20.97
C LYS A 573 7.54 -15.11 -22.21
N ALA A 574 7.90 -13.83 -22.24
CA ALA A 574 7.76 -12.98 -23.41
C ALA A 574 9.00 -13.15 -24.30
N TYR A 575 8.82 -13.69 -25.51
CA TYR A 575 9.92 -13.95 -26.45
C TYR A 575 10.04 -12.79 -27.44
N PRO A 576 11.22 -12.16 -27.60
CA PRO A 576 11.44 -11.17 -28.65
C PRO A 576 11.01 -11.68 -30.03
N SER A 577 10.32 -10.84 -30.80
CA SER A 577 9.80 -11.21 -32.12
C SER A 577 10.58 -10.50 -33.21
N SER A 578 11.22 -11.26 -34.10
CA SER A 578 11.95 -10.68 -35.24
C SER A 578 11.03 -9.90 -36.17
N VAL A 579 9.80 -10.38 -36.39
CA VAL A 579 8.79 -9.71 -37.22
C VAL A 579 8.45 -8.32 -36.68
N VAL A 580 8.34 -8.17 -35.35
CA VAL A 580 8.08 -6.88 -34.71
C VAL A 580 9.29 -5.96 -34.81
N ASN A 581 10.50 -6.49 -34.59
CA ASN A 581 11.72 -5.71 -34.73
C ASN A 581 11.93 -5.21 -36.17
N ASP A 582 11.68 -6.05 -37.17
CA ASP A 582 11.75 -5.68 -38.59
C ASP A 582 10.73 -4.59 -38.94
N MET A 583 9.50 -4.70 -38.41
CA MET A 583 8.45 -3.68 -38.57
C MET A 583 8.91 -2.33 -38.00
N ILE A 584 9.49 -2.30 -36.80
CA ILE A 584 9.98 -1.07 -36.16
C ILE A 584 11.12 -0.44 -36.97
N VAL A 585 12.08 -1.25 -37.44
CA VAL A 585 13.21 -0.79 -38.25
C VAL A 585 12.73 -0.21 -39.57
N LYS A 586 11.83 -0.92 -40.27
CA LYS A 586 11.22 -0.44 -41.51
C LYS A 586 10.47 0.88 -41.27
N HIS A 587 9.65 0.95 -40.22
CA HIS A 587 8.89 2.15 -39.90
C HIS A 587 9.80 3.36 -39.61
N SER A 588 10.93 3.15 -38.93
CA SER A 588 11.94 4.20 -38.72
C SER A 588 12.48 4.73 -40.06
N ALA A 589 12.76 3.84 -41.02
CA ALA A 589 13.20 4.20 -42.36
C ALA A 589 12.11 4.93 -43.16
N ASP A 590 10.87 4.47 -43.09
CA ASP A 590 9.70 5.12 -43.74
C ASP A 590 9.48 6.56 -43.22
N LEU A 591 9.81 6.82 -41.95
CA LEU A 591 9.79 8.15 -41.34
C LEU A 591 11.04 9.00 -41.63
N GLY A 592 12.03 8.47 -42.36
CA GLY A 592 13.31 9.14 -42.62
C GLY A 592 14.19 9.29 -41.38
N ILE A 593 14.01 8.44 -40.36
CA ILE A 593 14.75 8.51 -39.09
C ILE A 593 15.99 7.62 -39.17
N THR A 594 17.17 8.22 -38.97
CA THR A 594 18.39 7.45 -38.69
C THR A 594 18.37 6.97 -37.24
N ARG A 595 18.22 5.65 -37.06
CA ARG A 595 18.22 5.02 -35.74
C ARG A 595 19.56 5.25 -35.03
N ARG A 596 19.51 5.47 -33.71
CA ARG A 596 20.69 5.70 -32.84
C ARG A 596 20.69 4.77 -31.64
N LYS A 597 21.86 4.61 -31.02
CA LYS A 597 21.95 3.94 -29.72
C LYS A 597 21.38 4.85 -28.63
N ILE A 598 20.44 4.32 -27.86
CA ILE A 598 19.81 5.00 -26.71
C ILE A 598 20.23 4.26 -25.44
N SER A 599 20.64 4.99 -24.40
CA SER A 599 21.09 4.41 -23.13
C SER A 599 19.90 4.04 -22.24
N ASP A 600 20.11 3.09 -21.31
CA ASP A 600 19.11 2.75 -20.28
C ASP A 600 18.68 3.99 -19.48
N GLN A 601 19.63 4.89 -19.21
CA GLN A 601 19.36 6.14 -18.50
C GLN A 601 18.41 7.04 -19.28
N GLU A 602 18.64 7.24 -20.58
CA GLU A 602 17.74 8.05 -21.41
C GLU A 602 16.35 7.42 -21.51
N ILE A 603 16.27 6.09 -21.61
CA ILE A 603 14.99 5.37 -21.60
C ILE A 603 14.23 5.67 -20.30
N VAL A 604 14.88 5.47 -19.16
CA VAL A 604 14.26 5.67 -17.83
C VAL A 604 13.84 7.13 -17.63
N GLU A 605 14.70 8.09 -17.96
CA GLU A 605 14.38 9.52 -17.87
C GLU A 605 13.18 9.87 -18.75
N ARG A 606 13.18 9.45 -20.02
CA ARG A 606 12.08 9.80 -20.93
C ARG A 606 10.75 9.20 -20.48
N LEU A 607 10.78 7.98 -19.98
CA LEU A 607 9.59 7.33 -19.48
C LEU A 607 9.08 7.98 -18.19
N ILE A 608 9.93 8.14 -17.18
CA ILE A 608 9.51 8.65 -15.86
C ILE A 608 9.23 10.15 -15.91
N TYR A 609 10.05 10.96 -16.58
CA TYR A 609 9.83 12.41 -16.59
C TYR A 609 8.58 12.80 -17.38
N SER A 610 8.15 11.97 -18.33
CA SER A 610 6.84 12.17 -18.97
C SER A 610 5.67 11.92 -18.00
N LEU A 611 5.78 10.94 -17.09
CA LEU A 611 4.83 10.72 -16.00
C LEU A 611 4.81 11.91 -15.04
N VAL A 612 5.99 12.34 -14.58
CA VAL A 612 6.16 13.46 -13.64
C VAL A 612 5.58 14.75 -14.21
N ASN A 613 5.82 15.02 -15.49
CA ASN A 613 5.31 16.22 -16.13
C ASN A 613 3.78 16.22 -16.19
N GLU A 614 3.17 15.11 -16.57
CA GLU A 614 1.71 14.98 -16.59
C GLU A 614 1.10 15.05 -15.19
N ALA A 615 1.76 14.44 -14.20
CA ALA A 615 1.35 14.53 -12.80
C ALA A 615 1.37 15.96 -12.26
N ALA A 616 2.34 16.78 -12.69
CA ALA A 616 2.39 18.18 -12.31
C ALA A 616 1.20 18.99 -12.89
N TYR A 617 0.75 18.70 -14.11
CA TYR A 617 -0.49 19.25 -14.65
C TYR A 617 -1.71 18.79 -13.85
N ILE A 618 -1.80 17.49 -13.52
CA ILE A 618 -2.89 16.92 -12.71
C ILE A 618 -3.01 17.61 -11.34
N LEU A 619 -1.90 17.93 -10.69
CA LEU A 619 -1.90 18.69 -9.43
C LEU A 619 -2.33 20.14 -9.64
N GLU A 620 -1.80 20.81 -10.67
CA GLU A 620 -2.12 22.21 -10.96
C GLU A 620 -3.60 22.41 -11.31
N GLU A 621 -4.20 21.44 -12.00
CA GLU A 621 -5.61 21.41 -12.36
C GLU A 621 -6.53 20.99 -11.19
N GLY A 622 -5.96 20.55 -10.06
CA GLY A 622 -6.73 20.07 -8.91
C GLY A 622 -7.43 18.72 -9.14
N ILE A 623 -6.99 17.94 -10.13
CA ILE A 623 -7.52 16.59 -10.40
C ILE A 623 -7.08 15.63 -9.30
N ALA A 624 -5.83 15.72 -8.85
CA ALA A 624 -5.37 15.06 -7.63
C ALA A 624 -5.22 16.10 -6.52
N THR A 625 -5.52 15.72 -5.27
CA THR A 625 -5.43 16.66 -4.14
C THR A 625 -3.98 16.93 -3.74
N ARG A 626 -3.10 15.92 -3.84
CA ARG A 626 -1.69 15.97 -3.39
C ARG A 626 -0.80 15.05 -4.24
N ALA A 627 0.51 15.34 -4.25
CA ALA A 627 1.50 14.52 -4.94
C ALA A 627 1.55 13.07 -4.43
N SER A 628 1.41 12.87 -3.11
CA SER A 628 1.36 11.53 -2.52
C SER A 628 0.22 10.65 -3.05
N ASP A 629 -0.90 11.26 -3.43
CA ASP A 629 -2.06 10.53 -3.95
C ASP A 629 -1.74 9.95 -5.34
N ILE A 630 -1.03 10.73 -6.17
CA ILE A 630 -0.51 10.28 -7.47
C ILE A 630 0.51 9.15 -7.30
N ASP A 631 1.40 9.28 -6.32
CA ASP A 631 2.35 8.20 -6.01
C ASP A 631 1.64 6.91 -5.60
N MET A 632 0.57 7.00 -4.80
CA MET A 632 -0.23 5.83 -4.43
C MET A 632 -0.91 5.17 -5.64
N VAL A 633 -1.42 5.96 -6.59
CA VAL A 633 -1.94 5.43 -7.87
C VAL A 633 -0.88 4.59 -8.58
N TYR A 634 0.33 5.10 -8.69
CA TYR A 634 1.41 4.43 -9.41
C TYR A 634 1.97 3.21 -8.68
N LEU A 635 2.09 3.27 -7.35
CA LEU A 635 2.51 2.15 -6.52
C LEU A 635 1.50 1.00 -6.52
N THR A 636 0.20 1.30 -6.54
CA THR A 636 -0.85 0.29 -6.32
C THR A 636 -1.60 -0.15 -7.59
N GLY A 637 -1.46 0.62 -8.68
CA GLY A 637 -2.11 0.36 -9.98
C GLY A 637 -1.17 0.06 -11.13
N TYR A 638 0.04 0.65 -11.14
CA TYR A 638 0.94 0.63 -12.32
C TYR A 638 2.28 -0.07 -12.07
N GLY A 639 2.47 -0.64 -10.88
CA GLY A 639 3.67 -1.42 -10.56
C GLY A 639 4.96 -0.60 -10.50
N PHE A 640 4.85 0.68 -10.15
CA PHE A 640 6.01 1.55 -9.90
C PHE A 640 6.84 1.02 -8.71
N PRO A 641 8.19 1.09 -8.76
CA PRO A 641 9.04 0.49 -7.74
C PRO A 641 8.84 1.12 -6.36
N LEU A 642 8.38 0.31 -5.39
CA LEU A 642 8.11 0.77 -4.03
C LEU A 642 9.34 1.37 -3.32
N HIS A 643 10.54 0.86 -3.59
CA HIS A 643 11.80 1.38 -3.02
C HIS A 643 12.18 2.78 -3.55
N THR A 644 11.46 3.27 -4.56
CA THR A 644 11.59 4.63 -5.11
C THR A 644 10.35 5.50 -4.87
N GLY A 645 9.40 5.05 -4.05
CA GLY A 645 8.33 5.87 -3.47
C GLY A 645 7.16 6.26 -4.39
N GLY A 646 7.38 6.38 -5.70
CA GLY A 646 6.40 6.87 -6.67
C GLY A 646 7.03 7.91 -7.61
N PRO A 647 6.40 8.24 -8.75
CA PRO A 647 6.96 9.20 -9.72
C PRO A 647 7.26 10.58 -9.12
N MET A 648 6.40 11.11 -8.25
CA MET A 648 6.56 12.44 -7.64
C MET A 648 7.70 12.43 -6.62
N PHE A 649 7.69 11.45 -5.71
CA PHE A 649 8.80 11.23 -4.79
C PHE A 649 10.14 10.99 -5.52
N TYR A 650 10.13 10.21 -6.61
CA TYR A 650 11.32 9.97 -7.41
C TYR A 650 11.86 11.28 -8.00
N ALA A 651 11.00 12.13 -8.55
CA ALA A 651 11.39 13.45 -9.05
C ALA A 651 12.02 14.33 -7.96
N ASP A 652 11.46 14.33 -6.75
CA ASP A 652 12.02 15.06 -5.60
C ASP A 652 13.41 14.54 -5.21
N THR A 653 13.63 13.23 -5.27
CA THR A 653 14.94 12.63 -4.95
C THR A 653 16.01 12.86 -6.02
N VAL A 654 15.61 12.97 -7.29
CA VAL A 654 16.48 13.43 -8.39
C VAL A 654 16.78 14.94 -8.28
N GLY A 655 15.83 15.69 -7.75
CA GLY A 655 15.83 17.15 -7.70
C GLY A 655 15.14 17.75 -8.93
N LEU A 656 14.09 18.55 -8.71
CA LEU A 656 13.28 19.13 -9.77
C LEU A 656 14.07 19.97 -10.80
N PRO A 657 15.11 20.75 -10.42
CA PRO A 657 15.96 21.43 -11.40
C PRO A 657 16.64 20.48 -12.39
N ASN A 658 17.06 19.30 -11.94
CA ASN A 658 17.69 18.29 -12.80
C ASN A 658 16.67 17.68 -13.76
N VAL A 659 15.44 17.44 -13.29
CA VAL A 659 14.33 16.97 -14.13
C VAL A 659 14.04 17.98 -15.24
N VAL A 660 13.86 19.25 -14.90
CA VAL A 660 13.60 20.32 -15.89
C VAL A 660 14.75 20.45 -16.89
N MET A 661 16.01 20.36 -16.43
CA MET A 661 17.18 20.40 -17.31
C MET A 661 17.20 19.22 -18.31
N ALA A 662 16.89 18.01 -17.85
CA ALA A 662 16.78 16.84 -18.72
C ALA A 662 15.63 17.00 -19.72
N MET A 663 14.47 17.51 -19.30
CA MET A 663 13.36 17.80 -20.21
C MET A 663 13.73 18.83 -21.27
N ALA A 664 14.45 19.90 -20.90
CA ALA A 664 14.93 20.90 -21.85
C ALA A 664 15.92 20.32 -22.88
N LYS A 665 16.71 19.30 -22.50
CA LYS A 665 17.52 18.52 -23.44
C LYS A 665 16.64 17.72 -24.41
N TYR A 666 15.62 17.02 -23.92
CA TYR A 666 14.71 16.24 -24.78
C TYR A 666 13.82 17.11 -25.68
N ALA A 667 13.47 18.33 -25.23
CA ALA A 667 12.72 19.31 -26.01
C ALA A 667 13.44 19.76 -27.30
N LYS A 668 14.77 19.58 -27.39
CA LYS A 668 15.55 19.85 -28.61
C LYS A 668 15.46 18.72 -29.65
N GLY A 669 14.92 17.57 -29.26
CA GLY A 669 14.76 16.39 -30.10
C GLY A 669 13.46 16.36 -30.89
N ARG A 670 13.18 15.21 -31.51
CA ARG A 670 11.90 14.94 -32.19
C ARG A 670 10.76 14.92 -31.18
N HIS A 671 9.60 15.45 -31.55
CA HIS A 671 8.45 15.59 -30.66
C HIS A 671 8.78 16.37 -29.37
N GLY A 672 9.63 17.38 -29.49
CA GLY A 672 10.07 18.24 -28.39
C GLY A 672 8.95 19.01 -27.69
N ASP A 673 7.81 19.18 -28.35
CA ASP A 673 6.57 19.73 -27.79
C ASP A 673 6.08 18.92 -26.58
N ALA A 674 6.30 17.60 -26.56
CA ALA A 674 5.95 16.73 -25.44
C ALA A 674 6.78 17.00 -24.17
N TRP A 675 7.88 17.76 -24.30
CA TRP A 675 8.84 18.01 -23.24
C TRP A 675 8.76 19.41 -22.63
N LYS A 676 7.71 20.18 -22.94
CA LYS A 676 7.44 21.44 -22.25
C LYS A 676 7.13 21.18 -20.78
N PRO A 677 7.92 21.72 -19.82
CA PRO A 677 7.65 21.55 -18.40
C PRO A 677 6.28 22.14 -18.02
N ALA A 678 5.54 21.41 -17.20
CA ALA A 678 4.32 21.90 -16.57
C ALA A 678 4.62 23.14 -15.73
N PRO A 679 3.74 24.15 -15.72
CA PRO A 679 3.99 25.39 -14.98
C PRO A 679 4.28 25.17 -13.49
N LEU A 680 3.56 24.24 -12.83
CA LEU A 680 3.86 23.85 -11.45
C LEU A 680 5.29 23.29 -11.29
N LEU A 681 5.70 22.35 -12.15
CA LEU A 681 7.05 21.75 -12.10
C LEU A 681 8.14 22.82 -12.31
N ALA A 682 7.97 23.69 -13.30
CA ALA A 682 8.92 24.76 -13.58
C ALA A 682 9.09 25.71 -12.38
N ARG A 683 7.97 26.15 -11.80
CA ARG A 683 7.95 27.03 -10.64
C ARG A 683 8.60 26.40 -9.40
N LEU A 684 8.25 25.15 -9.08
CA LEU A 684 8.86 24.46 -7.93
C LEU A 684 10.37 24.27 -8.11
N ALA A 685 10.82 23.97 -9.34
CA ALA A 685 12.22 23.86 -9.67
C ALA A 685 12.97 25.19 -9.50
N GLU A 686 12.41 26.31 -9.97
CA GLU A 686 12.98 27.65 -9.80
C GLU A 686 13.05 28.07 -8.32
N GLU A 687 12.04 27.72 -7.53
CA GLU A 687 11.97 28.04 -6.09
C GLU A 687 12.82 27.10 -5.21
N GLY A 688 13.45 26.07 -5.78
CA GLY A 688 14.21 25.06 -5.02
C GLY A 688 13.35 24.21 -4.09
N LYS A 689 12.08 23.99 -4.44
CA LYS A 689 11.09 23.21 -3.66
C LYS A 689 10.91 21.79 -4.21
N THR A 690 10.17 20.99 -3.45
CA THR A 690 9.72 19.63 -3.79
C THR A 690 8.22 19.61 -4.08
N PHE A 691 7.74 18.53 -4.70
CA PHE A 691 6.30 18.25 -4.79
C PHE A 691 5.70 17.85 -3.43
N ASN A 692 6.45 17.08 -2.64
CA ASN A 692 6.01 16.51 -1.35
C ASN A 692 6.48 17.31 -0.14
#